data_AF-A0A1Q3A0E9-F1
#
_entry.id   AF-A0A1Q3A0E9-F1
#
_cell.length_a   1.000
_cell.length_b   1.000
_cell.length_c   1.000
_cell.angle_alpha   90.00
_cell.angle_beta   90.00
_cell.angle_gamma   90.00
#
_symmetry.space_group_name_H-M   'P 1'
#
loop_
_entity.id
_entity.type
_entity.pdbx_description
1 polymer ?
#
loop_
_entity_poly.entity_id
_entity_poly.type
_entity_poly.pdbx_seq_one_letter_code
_entity_poly.pdbx_strand_id
1 'polypeptide(L)'
;MSSDLLLYTDRQEVGIGDVYRYRFTVDVSQLPPGTQELYLRIKNVESPLLRPFYMSGPYSFYVDVRPCKYDEDKEWEETMQYCCDLRPDEYFHAKFLINENSLLEGSRHSWTVDILSQICVTAGPRVKYKLKLGTTRKSTKQREPKTLESCIDVQTWDTLQLWDIPPKDSEKPVHLVIMTHGIFSNVGCDMLYMKERIEKAALNSDDDACNIVVRGCMDNMGKSSHGIRFLGVRLGKYVLRIYDELSEKYNVDKISFVGHSLGGPTQTMAIHYIVLERPDFFENVQPVNFIALASPFLGVANDMPLFVSLGLTIGTFGITGRDLTLKHTPLTSTEGFATMDSDGKKRSLRRPIMELLPLSPAQEILQKFQNRTLYASVLHDGIVPLRTAALLYLDWRSLAKVGQLRHEQQKSNRDDKENDDTPVDTPGASPPTEPSSNTTFMSNSNGVTGIIPEAPLDKTATAQFFMPHKMVKYRKYARAQVTDSKNPDGSSESDDQEFTSPSKINQEEAKFNPPREASTILAALSVITSPLPTQEYIKYPNTRTDSIVHDRLYHPSELPPPHYESRPFYKKIIYPNESNNKLQEEIAISWQKSMTWRKVLVDLKPDAHNNIVVRRRFVNLFGNVAVRHMAETHFGGK
;
A
#
# COMPACT_ATOMS: atom_id res chain seq x y z
N MET A 1 3.08 -34.19 -38.55
CA MET A 1 2.08 -33.35 -37.84
C MET A 1 2.03 -31.98 -38.53
N SER A 2 0.86 -31.37 -38.64
CA SER A 2 0.75 -29.97 -39.12
C SER A 2 1.55 -29.06 -38.18
N SER A 3 2.32 -28.12 -38.72
CA SER A 3 3.06 -27.14 -37.91
C SER A 3 2.13 -26.13 -37.23
N ASP A 4 0.95 -25.89 -37.81
CA ASP A 4 -0.06 -24.96 -37.30
C ASP A 4 -1.10 -25.72 -36.47
N LEU A 5 -0.88 -25.77 -35.16
CA LEU A 5 -1.72 -26.50 -34.22
C LEU A 5 -2.30 -25.57 -33.14
N LEU A 6 -3.62 -25.59 -32.98
CA LEU A 6 -4.30 -24.94 -31.85
C LEU A 6 -4.37 -25.90 -30.67
N LEU A 7 -3.66 -25.58 -29.60
CA LEU A 7 -3.50 -26.43 -28.42
C LEU A 7 -4.67 -26.30 -27.43
N TYR A 8 -5.13 -25.07 -27.20
CA TYR A 8 -6.15 -24.80 -26.19
C TYR A 8 -7.01 -23.59 -26.56
N THR A 9 -8.28 -23.62 -26.16
CA THR A 9 -9.22 -22.49 -26.27
C THR A 9 -10.11 -22.45 -25.05
N ASP A 10 -10.36 -21.26 -24.54
CA ASP A 10 -11.30 -21.04 -23.43
C ASP A 10 -12.05 -19.72 -23.59
N ARG A 11 -13.20 -19.63 -22.93
CA ARG A 11 -14.05 -18.45 -22.86
C ARG A 11 -14.56 -18.30 -21.45
N GLN A 12 -14.24 -17.17 -20.83
CA GLN A 12 -14.61 -16.87 -19.45
C GLN A 12 -14.99 -15.40 -19.33
N GLU A 13 -15.37 -15.00 -18.12
CA GLU A 13 -15.71 -13.63 -17.78
C GLU A 13 -15.23 -13.26 -16.38
N VAL A 14 -14.85 -11.99 -16.20
CA VAL A 14 -14.41 -11.43 -14.92
C VAL A 14 -15.31 -10.26 -14.50
N GLY A 15 -15.87 -10.33 -13.29
CA GLY A 15 -16.59 -9.26 -12.62
C GLY A 15 -15.72 -8.55 -11.58
N ILE A 16 -16.34 -7.77 -10.67
CA ILE A 16 -15.62 -7.05 -9.62
C ILE A 16 -14.75 -7.98 -8.77
N GLY A 17 -13.46 -7.66 -8.68
CA GLY A 17 -12.49 -8.44 -7.89
C GLY A 17 -12.24 -9.88 -8.38
N ASP A 18 -12.77 -10.26 -9.54
CA ASP A 18 -12.55 -11.60 -10.08
C ASP A 18 -11.11 -11.75 -10.60
N VAL A 19 -10.57 -12.96 -10.37
CA VAL A 19 -9.31 -13.45 -10.92
C VAL A 19 -9.57 -14.80 -11.57
N TYR A 20 -8.94 -15.02 -12.72
CA TYR A 20 -8.86 -16.33 -13.32
C TYR A 20 -7.40 -16.64 -13.64
N ARG A 21 -6.88 -17.69 -13.03
CA ARG A 21 -5.50 -18.16 -13.21
C ARG A 21 -5.50 -19.43 -14.05
N TYR A 22 -4.66 -19.44 -15.07
CA TYR A 22 -4.35 -20.62 -15.86
C TYR A 22 -2.92 -21.07 -15.60
N ARG A 23 -2.71 -22.38 -15.41
CA ARG A 23 -1.40 -23.00 -15.49
C ARG A 23 -1.38 -23.95 -16.67
N PHE A 24 -0.59 -23.60 -17.69
CA PHE A 24 -0.37 -24.42 -18.87
C PHE A 24 0.89 -25.24 -18.66
N THR A 25 0.77 -26.57 -18.69
CA THR A 25 1.91 -27.49 -18.71
C THR A 25 1.92 -28.24 -20.04
N VAL A 26 2.97 -28.07 -20.83
CA VAL A 26 3.09 -28.63 -22.18
C VAL A 26 4.26 -29.61 -22.23
N ASP A 27 4.02 -30.80 -22.77
CA ASP A 27 5.07 -31.76 -23.07
C ASP A 27 5.63 -31.49 -24.46
N VAL A 28 6.86 -30.95 -24.50
CA VAL A 28 7.50 -30.51 -25.75
C VAL A 28 7.87 -31.69 -26.65
N SER A 29 8.03 -32.90 -26.10
CA SER A 29 8.33 -34.10 -26.89
C SER A 29 7.21 -34.48 -27.86
N GLN A 30 5.98 -34.04 -27.58
CA GLN A 30 4.79 -34.31 -28.37
C GLN A 30 4.47 -33.17 -29.36
N LEU A 31 5.22 -32.06 -29.31
CA LEU A 31 5.05 -30.94 -30.22
C LEU A 31 5.75 -31.21 -31.57
N PRO A 32 5.39 -30.47 -32.64
CA PRO A 32 6.13 -30.51 -33.88
C PRO A 32 7.64 -30.26 -33.67
N PRO A 33 8.53 -31.05 -34.29
CA PRO A 33 9.97 -30.90 -34.12
C PRO A 33 10.44 -29.47 -34.44
N GLY A 34 11.29 -28.91 -33.58
CA GLY A 34 11.80 -27.54 -33.73
C GLY A 34 10.90 -26.43 -33.17
N THR A 35 9.82 -26.77 -32.46
CA THR A 35 9.00 -25.76 -31.77
C THR A 35 9.79 -25.15 -30.60
N GLN A 36 10.12 -23.85 -30.71
CA GLN A 36 10.83 -23.09 -29.67
C GLN A 36 9.91 -22.16 -28.87
N GLU A 37 8.76 -21.80 -29.44
CA GLU A 37 7.82 -20.85 -28.86
C GLU A 37 6.37 -21.33 -29.06
N LEU A 38 5.51 -21.06 -28.09
CA LEU A 38 4.06 -21.14 -28.25
C LEU A 38 3.45 -19.73 -28.20
N TYR A 39 2.27 -19.58 -28.78
CA TYR A 39 1.61 -18.28 -28.96
C TYR A 39 0.29 -18.25 -28.20
N LEU A 40 0.23 -17.42 -27.16
CA LEU A 40 -0.97 -17.09 -26.43
C LEU A 40 -1.66 -15.88 -27.08
N ARG A 41 -2.97 -15.96 -27.24
CA ARG A 41 -3.82 -14.87 -27.71
C ARG A 41 -5.04 -14.73 -26.81
N ILE A 42 -5.17 -13.57 -26.18
CA ILE A 42 -6.33 -13.22 -25.36
C ILE A 42 -7.07 -12.05 -26.03
N LYS A 43 -8.39 -12.19 -26.18
CA LYS A 43 -9.27 -11.16 -26.73
C LYS A 43 -10.27 -10.73 -25.67
N ASN A 44 -10.37 -9.43 -25.42
CA ASN A 44 -11.53 -8.86 -24.78
C ASN A 44 -12.69 -8.82 -25.79
N VAL A 45 -13.77 -9.56 -25.54
CA VAL A 45 -14.86 -9.72 -26.52
C VAL A 45 -15.96 -8.66 -26.37
N GLU A 46 -15.81 -7.74 -25.42
CA GLU A 46 -16.73 -6.63 -25.25
C GLU A 46 -16.78 -5.72 -26.47
N SER A 47 -17.93 -5.05 -26.63
CA SER A 47 -18.15 -4.14 -27.76
C SER A 47 -17.17 -2.98 -27.73
N PRO A 48 -16.56 -2.59 -28.86
CA PRO A 48 -15.71 -1.40 -28.93
C PRO A 48 -16.45 -0.11 -28.56
N LEU A 49 -17.80 -0.11 -28.62
CA LEU A 49 -18.64 1.00 -28.17
C LEU A 49 -18.54 1.25 -26.65
N LEU A 50 -18.05 0.28 -25.87
CA LEU A 50 -17.86 0.42 -24.42
C LEU A 50 -16.55 1.11 -24.04
N ARG A 51 -15.62 1.34 -24.99
CA ARG A 51 -14.33 2.01 -24.74
C ARG A 51 -14.44 3.40 -24.11
N PRO A 52 -15.40 4.27 -24.45
CA PRO A 52 -15.51 5.61 -23.86
C PRO A 52 -16.07 5.60 -22.42
N PHE A 53 -16.65 4.49 -21.95
CA PHE A 53 -17.39 4.43 -20.68
C PHE A 53 -16.50 4.16 -19.46
N TYR A 54 -15.38 4.87 -19.32
CA TYR A 54 -14.47 4.75 -18.16
C TYR A 54 -15.19 4.98 -16.82
N MET A 55 -16.23 5.83 -16.80
CA MET A 55 -16.95 6.20 -15.56
C MET A 55 -17.89 5.11 -15.01
N SER A 56 -18.29 4.10 -15.80
CA SER A 56 -19.19 3.02 -15.34
C SER A 56 -18.44 1.80 -14.77
N GLY A 57 -17.12 1.87 -14.72
CA GLY A 57 -16.20 0.76 -14.49
C GLY A 57 -15.55 0.37 -15.82
N PRO A 58 -14.20 0.27 -15.88
CA PRO A 58 -13.55 -0.04 -17.14
C PRO A 58 -13.91 -1.48 -17.54
N TYR A 59 -14.47 -1.66 -18.74
CA TYR A 59 -14.76 -2.98 -19.34
C TYR A 59 -13.47 -3.64 -19.83
N SER A 60 -12.46 -3.67 -18.97
CA SER A 60 -11.11 -4.12 -19.24
C SER A 60 -10.60 -4.98 -18.10
N PHE A 61 -9.49 -5.67 -18.35
CA PHE A 61 -8.83 -6.51 -17.37
C PHE A 61 -7.32 -6.47 -17.59
N TYR A 62 -6.60 -6.71 -16.51
CA TYR A 62 -5.16 -6.89 -16.50
C TYR A 62 -4.82 -8.33 -16.91
N VAL A 63 -3.70 -8.51 -17.62
CA VAL A 63 -3.17 -9.82 -17.98
C VAL A 63 -1.68 -9.87 -17.70
N ASP A 64 -1.19 -10.96 -17.13
CA ASP A 64 0.25 -11.25 -17.10
C ASP A 64 0.57 -12.71 -17.42
N VAL A 65 1.80 -12.94 -17.88
CA VAL A 65 2.32 -14.26 -18.24
C VAL A 65 3.67 -14.46 -17.55
N ARG A 66 3.80 -15.57 -16.83
CA ARG A 66 4.97 -15.92 -16.03
C ARG A 66 5.40 -17.36 -16.29
N PRO A 67 6.66 -17.63 -16.67
CA PRO A 67 7.18 -18.98 -16.66
C PRO A 67 7.32 -19.51 -15.22
N CYS A 68 7.30 -20.83 -15.03
CA CYS A 68 7.21 -21.43 -13.70
C CYS A 68 8.35 -21.09 -12.73
N LYS A 69 9.55 -20.76 -13.23
CA LYS A 69 10.70 -20.36 -12.39
C LYS A 69 10.80 -18.86 -12.12
N TYR A 70 9.86 -18.04 -12.62
CA TYR A 70 9.89 -16.59 -12.41
C TYR A 70 9.75 -16.25 -10.92
N ASP A 71 10.69 -15.45 -10.42
CA ASP A 71 10.66 -14.88 -9.06
C ASP A 71 11.04 -13.39 -9.15
N GLU A 72 10.13 -12.50 -8.78
CA GLU A 72 10.38 -11.05 -8.82
C GLU A 72 11.47 -10.56 -7.87
N ASP A 73 11.95 -11.38 -6.95
CA ASP A 73 13.06 -11.03 -6.05
C ASP A 73 14.43 -11.51 -6.56
N LYS A 74 14.47 -12.18 -7.71
CA LYS A 74 15.69 -12.66 -8.35
C LYS A 74 15.92 -11.95 -9.68
N GLU A 75 17.18 -11.93 -10.12
CA GLU A 75 17.52 -11.42 -11.44
C GLU A 75 16.87 -12.28 -12.53
N TRP A 76 16.47 -11.62 -13.61
CA TRP A 76 15.69 -12.24 -14.67
C TRP A 76 16.10 -11.70 -16.04
N GLU A 77 16.38 -12.57 -17.00
CA GLU A 77 16.90 -12.15 -18.30
C GLU A 77 15.78 -11.82 -19.32
N GLU A 78 14.68 -12.58 -19.30
CA GLU A 78 13.63 -12.46 -20.31
C GLU A 78 12.71 -11.26 -20.06
N THR A 79 12.15 -10.71 -21.14
CA THR A 79 11.17 -9.64 -21.06
C THR A 79 9.85 -10.17 -20.51
N MET A 80 9.37 -9.59 -19.41
CA MET A 80 8.11 -9.97 -18.80
C MET A 80 6.94 -9.40 -19.60
N GLN A 81 5.99 -10.27 -19.93
CA GLN A 81 4.88 -9.97 -20.81
C GLN A 81 3.60 -9.76 -19.99
N TYR A 82 3.07 -8.55 -20.05
CA TYR A 82 1.82 -8.20 -19.39
C TYR A 82 1.08 -7.10 -20.15
N CYS A 83 -0.21 -6.96 -19.89
CA CYS A 83 -1.06 -5.89 -20.37
C CYS A 83 -1.72 -5.22 -19.16
N CYS A 84 -1.44 -3.94 -18.95
CA CYS A 84 -1.97 -3.19 -17.82
C CYS A 84 -3.51 -3.06 -17.89
N ASP A 85 -4.05 -2.90 -19.10
CA ASP A 85 -5.45 -2.56 -19.32
C ASP A 85 -5.91 -3.06 -20.70
N LEU A 86 -6.39 -4.32 -20.79
CA LEU A 86 -6.86 -4.88 -22.05
C LEU A 86 -8.30 -4.43 -22.33
N ARG A 87 -8.46 -3.40 -23.18
CA ARG A 87 -9.73 -2.71 -23.41
C ARG A 87 -10.67 -3.48 -24.35
N PRO A 88 -11.96 -3.10 -24.44
CA PRO A 88 -12.93 -3.75 -25.32
C PRO A 88 -12.44 -3.91 -26.77
N ASP A 89 -12.66 -5.09 -27.34
CA ASP A 89 -12.23 -5.49 -28.70
C ASP A 89 -10.70 -5.44 -28.95
N GLU A 90 -9.87 -5.30 -27.92
CA GLU A 90 -8.41 -5.41 -28.04
C GLU A 90 -7.92 -6.85 -27.86
N TYR A 91 -6.67 -7.08 -28.30
CA TYR A 91 -5.99 -8.36 -28.22
C TYR A 91 -4.66 -8.21 -27.51
N PHE A 92 -4.42 -9.09 -26.54
CA PHE A 92 -3.10 -9.32 -25.99
C PHE A 92 -2.49 -10.56 -26.64
N HIS A 93 -1.23 -10.47 -27.05
CA HIS A 93 -0.47 -11.59 -27.60
C HIS A 93 0.78 -11.77 -26.74
N ALA A 94 1.03 -13.00 -26.32
CA ALA A 94 2.24 -13.36 -25.59
C ALA A 94 2.89 -14.62 -26.18
N LYS A 95 4.20 -14.73 -25.97
CA LYS A 95 5.01 -15.87 -26.36
C LYS A 95 5.38 -16.70 -25.13
N PHE A 96 5.23 -18.01 -25.21
CA PHE A 96 5.74 -18.95 -24.22
C PHE A 96 7.06 -19.49 -24.76
N LEU A 97 8.17 -19.05 -24.18
CA LEU A 97 9.51 -19.47 -24.59
C LEU A 97 9.84 -20.82 -23.96
N ILE A 98 10.17 -21.81 -24.79
CA ILE A 98 10.56 -23.16 -24.35
C ILE A 98 12.07 -23.13 -24.07
N ASN A 99 12.42 -23.03 -22.79
CA ASN A 99 13.79 -22.91 -22.31
C ASN A 99 13.88 -23.32 -20.83
N GLU A 100 15.04 -23.12 -20.20
CA GLU A 100 15.29 -23.50 -18.82
C GLU A 100 14.35 -22.79 -17.82
N ASN A 101 13.90 -21.58 -18.12
CA ASN A 101 13.05 -20.77 -17.25
C ASN A 101 11.61 -21.33 -17.17
N SER A 102 11.14 -21.95 -18.25
CA SER A 102 9.83 -22.61 -18.28
C SER A 102 9.89 -24.10 -17.94
N LEU A 103 11.08 -24.71 -17.85
CA LEU A 103 11.27 -26.13 -17.60
C LEU A 103 10.79 -26.52 -16.18
N LEU A 104 9.82 -27.43 -16.09
CA LEU A 104 9.33 -28.01 -14.84
C LEU A 104 10.07 -29.31 -14.51
N GLU A 105 9.94 -30.33 -15.37
CA GLU A 105 10.58 -31.64 -15.21
C GLU A 105 10.66 -32.36 -16.57
N GLY A 106 11.80 -32.98 -16.89
CA GLY A 106 11.98 -33.74 -18.13
C GLY A 106 11.77 -32.89 -19.39
N SER A 107 10.73 -33.20 -20.18
CA SER A 107 10.31 -32.44 -21.36
C SER A 107 9.11 -31.52 -21.11
N ARG A 108 8.65 -31.41 -19.85
CA ARG A 108 7.47 -30.62 -19.48
C ARG A 108 7.86 -29.19 -19.14
N HIS A 109 7.24 -28.25 -19.83
CA HIS A 109 7.40 -26.82 -19.58
C HIS A 109 6.08 -26.21 -19.08
N SER A 110 6.15 -25.24 -18.17
CA SER A 110 4.99 -24.66 -17.50
C SER A 110 5.00 -23.12 -17.48
N TRP A 111 3.83 -22.54 -17.68
CA TRP A 111 3.56 -21.10 -17.59
C TRP A 111 2.27 -20.82 -16.83
N THR A 112 2.27 -19.74 -16.06
CA THR A 112 1.10 -19.18 -15.39
C THR A 112 0.61 -17.97 -16.17
N VAL A 113 -0.70 -17.88 -16.41
CA VAL A 113 -1.36 -16.72 -16.99
C VAL A 113 -2.44 -16.26 -16.03
N ASP A 114 -2.37 -15.00 -15.65
CA ASP A 114 -3.32 -14.39 -14.74
C ASP A 114 -4.17 -13.36 -15.48
N ILE A 115 -5.48 -13.42 -15.27
CA ILE A 115 -6.46 -12.48 -15.80
C ILE A 115 -7.22 -11.86 -14.63
N LEU A 116 -6.98 -10.57 -14.36
CA LEU A 116 -7.50 -9.86 -13.20
C LEU A 116 -8.44 -8.74 -13.64
N SER A 117 -9.64 -8.69 -13.07
CA SER A 117 -10.59 -7.62 -13.32
C SER A 117 -10.04 -6.23 -12.95
N GLN A 118 -10.34 -5.21 -13.75
CA GLN A 118 -10.11 -3.81 -13.39
C GLN A 118 -11.37 -3.14 -12.81
N ILE A 119 -12.48 -3.87 -12.69
CA ILE A 119 -13.71 -3.36 -12.10
C ILE A 119 -13.53 -3.30 -10.57
N CYS A 120 -13.69 -2.10 -9.99
CA CYS A 120 -13.51 -1.86 -8.56
C CYS A 120 -14.70 -1.18 -7.87
N VAL A 121 -15.66 -0.63 -8.63
CA VAL A 121 -16.72 0.24 -8.08
C VAL A 121 -18.09 -0.43 -8.10
N THR A 122 -18.47 -1.02 -9.23
CA THR A 122 -19.82 -1.57 -9.46
C THR A 122 -19.74 -3.09 -9.60
N ALA A 123 -20.60 -3.82 -8.88
CA ALA A 123 -20.60 -5.28 -8.89
C ALA A 123 -21.37 -5.93 -10.05
N GLY A 124 -22.08 -5.13 -10.85
CA GLY A 124 -22.95 -5.63 -11.92
C GLY A 124 -22.20 -6.06 -13.20
N PRO A 125 -21.31 -5.22 -13.77
CA PRO A 125 -20.66 -5.55 -15.04
C PRO A 125 -19.75 -6.78 -14.93
N ARG A 126 -19.74 -7.59 -15.99
CA ARG A 126 -18.79 -8.70 -16.19
C ARG A 126 -18.17 -8.55 -17.58
N VAL A 127 -16.85 -8.67 -17.66
CA VAL A 127 -16.07 -8.51 -18.90
C VAL A 127 -15.73 -9.88 -19.45
N LYS A 128 -16.26 -10.19 -20.63
CA LYS A 128 -16.01 -11.46 -21.30
C LYS A 128 -14.69 -11.44 -22.05
N TYR A 129 -14.01 -12.57 -22.06
CA TYR A 129 -12.80 -12.75 -22.85
C TYR A 129 -12.72 -14.13 -23.50
N LYS A 130 -11.86 -14.23 -24.50
CA LYS A 130 -11.50 -15.46 -25.18
C LYS A 130 -10.00 -15.67 -25.13
N LEU A 131 -9.57 -16.83 -24.67
CA LEU A 131 -8.17 -17.24 -24.61
C LEU A 131 -7.92 -18.34 -25.63
N LYS A 132 -6.77 -18.28 -26.30
CA LYS A 132 -6.29 -19.33 -27.22
C LYS A 132 -4.79 -19.51 -27.11
N LEU A 133 -4.33 -20.76 -27.13
CA LEU A 133 -2.92 -21.13 -27.19
C LEU A 133 -2.68 -22.02 -28.42
N GLY A 134 -1.60 -21.79 -29.15
CA GLY A 134 -1.22 -22.63 -30.28
C GLY A 134 0.26 -22.56 -30.61
N THR A 135 0.74 -23.45 -31.48
CA THR A 135 2.16 -23.56 -31.87
C THR A 135 2.62 -22.40 -32.75
N THR A 136 1.70 -21.75 -33.47
CA THR A 136 2.01 -20.58 -34.31
C THR A 136 1.01 -19.45 -34.13
N ARG A 137 1.39 -18.21 -34.45
CA ARG A 137 0.45 -17.09 -34.44
C ARG A 137 -0.77 -17.31 -35.35
N LYS A 138 -0.61 -18.05 -36.47
CA LYS A 138 -1.71 -18.38 -37.39
C LYS A 138 -2.69 -19.36 -36.76
N SER A 139 -2.20 -20.37 -36.05
CA SER A 139 -3.05 -21.35 -35.36
C SER A 139 -4.04 -20.70 -34.38
N THR A 140 -3.60 -19.68 -33.62
CA THR A 140 -4.47 -18.91 -32.70
C THR A 140 -5.61 -18.15 -33.40
N LYS A 141 -5.56 -17.96 -34.72
CA LYS A 141 -6.61 -17.31 -35.51
C LYS A 141 -7.65 -18.30 -36.04
N GLN A 142 -7.36 -19.60 -36.03
CA GLN A 142 -8.27 -20.63 -36.53
C GLN A 142 -9.57 -20.69 -35.73
N ARG A 143 -10.65 -21.22 -36.35
CA ARG A 143 -11.90 -21.54 -35.64
C ARG A 143 -11.64 -22.67 -34.64
N GLU A 144 -12.48 -22.76 -33.61
CA GLU A 144 -12.32 -23.77 -32.54
C GLU A 144 -12.31 -25.18 -33.16
N PRO A 145 -11.23 -25.97 -32.98
CA PRO A 145 -11.17 -27.35 -33.44
C PRO A 145 -12.11 -28.21 -32.59
N LYS A 146 -12.50 -29.37 -33.15
CA LYS A 146 -13.38 -30.33 -32.46
C LYS A 146 -12.67 -31.18 -31.40
N THR A 147 -11.34 -31.15 -31.33
CA THR A 147 -10.55 -31.99 -30.41
C THR A 147 -9.37 -31.19 -29.87
N LEU A 148 -9.24 -31.10 -28.54
CA LEU A 148 -8.03 -30.60 -27.86
C LEU A 148 -6.97 -31.71 -27.87
N GLU A 149 -5.71 -31.37 -28.11
CA GLU A 149 -4.62 -32.35 -28.17
C GLU A 149 -4.18 -32.82 -26.78
N SER A 150 -3.73 -34.07 -26.68
CA SER A 150 -3.28 -34.72 -25.45
C SER A 150 -1.96 -34.19 -24.88
N CYS A 151 -1.26 -33.32 -25.60
CA CYS A 151 0.08 -32.83 -25.24
C CYS A 151 0.10 -31.68 -24.21
N ILE A 152 -1.07 -31.20 -23.80
CA ILE A 152 -1.21 -30.08 -22.87
C ILE A 152 -2.09 -30.44 -21.68
N ASP A 153 -1.61 -30.15 -20.49
CA ASP A 153 -2.37 -30.14 -19.25
C ASP A 153 -2.64 -28.68 -18.85
N VAL A 154 -3.91 -28.34 -18.62
CA VAL A 154 -4.33 -26.98 -18.26
C VAL A 154 -5.10 -27.05 -16.96
N GLN A 155 -4.57 -26.37 -15.94
CA GLN A 155 -5.24 -26.21 -14.66
C GLN A 155 -5.74 -24.78 -14.53
N THR A 156 -6.94 -24.63 -14.00
CA THR A 156 -7.58 -23.34 -13.83
C THR A 156 -8.04 -23.14 -12.40
N TRP A 157 -7.90 -21.90 -11.91
CA TRP A 157 -8.43 -21.48 -10.62
C TRP A 157 -9.20 -20.18 -10.77
N ASP A 158 -10.41 -20.17 -10.24
CA ASP A 158 -11.16 -18.93 -10.05
C ASP A 158 -10.78 -18.23 -8.74
N THR A 159 -11.38 -17.06 -8.51
CA THR A 159 -11.16 -16.26 -7.29
C THR A 159 -11.45 -17.04 -6.02
N LEU A 160 -12.53 -17.82 -5.95
CA LEU A 160 -12.89 -18.53 -4.72
C LEU A 160 -11.89 -19.64 -4.43
N GLN A 161 -11.48 -20.39 -5.44
CA GLN A 161 -10.49 -21.46 -5.31
C GLN A 161 -9.11 -20.93 -4.89
N LEU A 162 -8.69 -19.76 -5.42
CA LEU A 162 -7.44 -19.11 -5.01
C LEU A 162 -7.47 -18.61 -3.55
N TRP A 163 -8.65 -18.28 -3.03
CA TRP A 163 -8.83 -17.72 -1.69
C TRP A 163 -9.23 -18.77 -0.64
N ASP A 164 -9.72 -19.93 -1.04
CA ASP A 164 -10.15 -21.02 -0.15
C ASP A 164 -9.16 -22.19 -0.08
N ILE A 165 -7.87 -21.89 -0.25
CA ILE A 165 -6.80 -22.88 -0.10
C ILE A 165 -6.78 -23.36 1.37
N PRO A 166 -6.75 -24.68 1.64
CA PRO A 166 -6.68 -25.24 2.99
C PRO A 166 -5.30 -24.98 3.63
N PRO A 167 -5.17 -25.14 4.97
CA PRO A 167 -3.87 -25.11 5.62
C PRO A 167 -2.93 -26.18 5.04
N LYS A 168 -1.62 -25.91 5.12
CA LYS A 168 -0.58 -26.83 4.62
C LYS A 168 -0.58 -28.14 5.40
N ASP A 169 -0.76 -28.06 6.71
CA ASP A 169 -0.80 -29.18 7.63
C ASP A 169 -2.11 -29.16 8.40
N SER A 170 -2.91 -30.23 8.30
CA SER A 170 -4.21 -30.33 8.97
C SER A 170 -4.11 -30.60 10.46
N GLU A 171 -3.00 -31.18 10.92
CA GLU A 171 -2.81 -31.61 12.31
C GLU A 171 -2.23 -30.49 13.19
N LYS A 172 -1.56 -29.52 12.58
CA LYS A 172 -0.95 -28.39 13.30
C LYS A 172 -1.98 -27.27 13.56
N PRO A 173 -1.81 -26.51 14.66
CA PRO A 173 -2.63 -25.32 14.89
C PRO A 173 -2.57 -24.34 13.72
N VAL A 174 -3.73 -23.75 13.39
CA VAL A 174 -3.91 -22.87 12.24
C VAL A 174 -3.92 -21.42 12.67
N HIS A 175 -3.11 -20.61 11.99
CA HIS A 175 -3.11 -19.16 12.13
C HIS A 175 -3.94 -18.50 11.02
N LEU A 176 -5.13 -18.01 11.38
CA LEU A 176 -6.05 -17.33 10.48
C LEU A 176 -5.61 -15.88 10.21
N VAL A 177 -5.39 -15.52 8.95
CA VAL A 177 -5.05 -14.16 8.51
C VAL A 177 -6.20 -13.55 7.73
N ILE A 178 -6.74 -12.45 8.23
CA ILE A 178 -7.87 -11.73 7.62
C ILE A 178 -7.37 -10.51 6.85
N MET A 179 -7.56 -10.51 5.55
CA MET A 179 -7.24 -9.40 4.66
C MET A 179 -8.44 -8.49 4.40
N THR A 180 -8.22 -7.18 4.35
CA THR A 180 -9.29 -6.20 4.10
C THR A 180 -8.82 -5.07 3.19
N HIS A 181 -9.55 -4.86 2.09
CA HIS A 181 -9.23 -3.90 1.05
C HIS A 181 -9.60 -2.45 1.39
N GLY A 182 -9.03 -1.50 0.65
CA GLY A 182 -9.33 -0.08 0.73
C GLY A 182 -10.55 0.39 -0.08
N ILE A 183 -10.75 1.70 -0.14
CA ILE A 183 -11.77 2.29 -1.03
C ILE A 183 -11.37 2.11 -2.50
N PHE A 184 -12.36 1.90 -3.38
CA PHE A 184 -12.11 1.61 -4.81
C PHE A 184 -11.11 0.48 -5.03
N SER A 185 -11.20 -0.54 -4.18
CA SER A 185 -10.39 -1.75 -4.24
C SER A 185 -11.27 -2.97 -3.95
N ASN A 186 -10.69 -4.16 -4.01
CA ASN A 186 -11.37 -5.41 -3.75
C ASN A 186 -10.40 -6.41 -3.10
N VAL A 187 -10.92 -7.43 -2.40
CA VAL A 187 -10.07 -8.49 -1.83
C VAL A 187 -9.49 -9.38 -2.94
N GLY A 188 -10.34 -9.88 -3.84
CA GLY A 188 -10.07 -10.97 -4.75
C GLY A 188 -8.83 -10.79 -5.63
N CYS A 189 -8.73 -9.68 -6.36
CA CYS A 189 -7.61 -9.42 -7.27
C CYS A 189 -6.60 -8.41 -6.72
N ASP A 190 -7.03 -7.35 -6.04
CA ASP A 190 -6.11 -6.29 -5.60
C ASP A 190 -5.25 -6.71 -4.40
N MET A 191 -5.72 -7.65 -3.56
CA MET A 191 -4.97 -8.15 -2.40
C MET A 191 -4.28 -9.48 -2.67
N LEU A 192 -4.46 -10.06 -3.86
CA LEU A 192 -3.96 -11.40 -4.19
C LEU A 192 -2.43 -11.48 -4.10
N TYR A 193 -1.72 -10.48 -4.62
CA TYR A 193 -0.26 -10.45 -4.55
C TYR A 193 0.23 -10.50 -3.09
N MET A 194 -0.36 -9.67 -2.22
CA MET A 194 -0.01 -9.65 -0.81
C MET A 194 -0.36 -10.97 -0.10
N LYS A 195 -1.50 -11.58 -0.41
CA LYS A 195 -1.86 -12.94 0.06
C LYS A 195 -0.76 -13.94 -0.30
N GLU A 196 -0.36 -13.99 -1.56
CA GLU A 196 0.66 -14.93 -2.05
C GLU A 196 2.02 -14.70 -1.42
N ARG A 197 2.38 -13.44 -1.11
CA ARG A 197 3.62 -13.12 -0.41
C ARG A 197 3.60 -13.57 1.04
N ILE A 198 2.47 -13.43 1.73
CA ILE A 198 2.27 -13.95 3.08
C ILE A 198 2.39 -15.48 3.07
N GLU A 199 1.72 -16.16 2.13
CA GLU A 199 1.81 -17.63 1.96
C GLU A 199 3.23 -18.09 1.61
N LYS A 200 3.94 -17.40 0.72
CA LYS A 200 5.34 -17.69 0.36
C LYS A 200 6.27 -17.53 1.57
N ALA A 201 6.11 -16.47 2.37
CA ALA A 201 6.93 -16.26 3.56
C ALA A 201 6.72 -17.37 4.60
N ALA A 202 5.47 -17.76 4.84
CA ALA A 202 5.15 -18.86 5.74
C ALA A 202 5.63 -20.22 5.23
N LEU A 203 5.58 -20.48 3.91
CA LEU A 203 6.06 -21.73 3.31
C LEU A 203 7.56 -21.95 3.46
N ASN A 204 8.35 -20.88 3.44
CA ASN A 204 9.81 -20.93 3.57
C ASN A 204 10.29 -21.14 5.02
N SER A 205 9.35 -21.37 5.94
CA SER A 205 9.61 -21.39 7.37
C SER A 205 9.24 -22.76 7.92
N ASP A 206 10.18 -23.39 8.64
CA ASP A 206 9.97 -24.70 9.28
C ASP A 206 9.29 -24.60 10.66
N ASP A 207 8.95 -23.39 11.10
CA ASP A 207 8.28 -23.13 12.37
C ASP A 207 6.81 -23.58 12.30
N ASP A 208 6.35 -24.29 13.32
CA ASP A 208 4.94 -24.65 13.53
C ASP A 208 4.04 -23.39 13.55
N ALA A 209 4.60 -22.22 13.85
CA ALA A 209 3.92 -20.93 13.77
C ALA A 209 3.53 -20.49 12.34
N CYS A 210 3.98 -21.19 11.30
CA CYS A 210 3.78 -20.80 9.90
C CYS A 210 2.67 -21.60 9.17
N ASN A 211 1.87 -22.41 9.88
CA ASN A 211 0.67 -23.03 9.30
C ASN A 211 -0.48 -22.01 9.20
N ILE A 212 -0.43 -21.19 8.15
CA ILE A 212 -1.36 -20.07 7.98
C ILE A 212 -2.50 -20.38 7.02
N VAL A 213 -3.64 -19.73 7.23
CA VAL A 213 -4.77 -19.71 6.32
C VAL A 213 -5.17 -18.25 6.07
N VAL A 214 -5.04 -17.78 4.83
CA VAL A 214 -5.37 -16.40 4.47
C VAL A 214 -6.79 -16.34 3.90
N ARG A 215 -7.62 -15.44 4.44
CA ARG A 215 -9.01 -15.23 4.06
C ARG A 215 -9.32 -13.74 3.93
N GLY A 216 -10.38 -13.41 3.20
CA GLY A 216 -10.78 -12.02 2.99
C GLY A 216 -12.26 -11.87 2.63
N CYS A 217 -12.89 -10.84 3.19
CA CYS A 217 -14.33 -10.62 3.08
C CYS A 217 -14.70 -10.00 1.72
N MET A 218 -15.01 -10.84 0.73
CA MET A 218 -15.44 -10.40 -0.61
C MET A 218 -16.82 -9.70 -0.58
N ASP A 219 -17.61 -9.94 0.45
CA ASP A 219 -18.90 -9.30 0.71
C ASP A 219 -18.87 -7.77 0.75
N ASN A 220 -17.71 -7.17 1.02
CA ASN A 220 -17.53 -5.72 1.07
C ASN A 220 -17.13 -5.09 -0.28
N MET A 221 -16.87 -5.89 -1.31
CA MET A 221 -16.55 -5.41 -2.66
C MET A 221 -17.70 -4.57 -3.24
N GLY A 222 -17.37 -3.41 -3.81
CA GLY A 222 -18.34 -2.46 -4.36
C GLY A 222 -19.25 -1.80 -3.31
N LYS A 223 -19.02 -2.02 -2.00
CA LYS A 223 -19.83 -1.44 -0.92
C LYS A 223 -19.07 -0.43 -0.07
N SER A 224 -17.86 -0.05 -0.46
CA SER A 224 -16.96 0.81 0.32
C SER A 224 -17.52 2.20 0.65
N SER A 225 -18.62 2.64 0.02
CA SER A 225 -19.33 3.89 0.31
C SER A 225 -20.32 3.83 1.50
N HIS A 226 -20.60 2.64 2.04
CA HIS A 226 -21.62 2.45 3.07
C HIS A 226 -21.19 2.78 4.51
N GLY A 227 -19.94 3.21 4.71
CA GLY A 227 -19.40 3.60 6.03
C GLY A 227 -18.55 2.52 6.69
N ILE A 228 -17.61 2.94 7.53
CA ILE A 228 -16.69 2.06 8.27
C ILE A 228 -17.47 1.09 9.15
N ARG A 229 -18.55 1.57 9.78
CA ARG A 229 -19.44 0.74 10.60
C ARG A 229 -20.05 -0.42 9.82
N PHE A 230 -20.69 -0.11 8.68
CA PHE A 230 -21.36 -1.10 7.84
C PHE A 230 -20.37 -2.18 7.39
N LEU A 231 -19.20 -1.75 6.91
CA LEU A 231 -18.15 -2.64 6.45
C LEU A 231 -17.58 -3.48 7.60
N GLY A 232 -17.38 -2.88 8.77
CA GLY A 232 -16.80 -3.52 9.95
C GLY A 232 -17.71 -4.58 10.54
N VAL A 233 -19.02 -4.32 10.66
CA VAL A 233 -19.99 -5.32 11.13
C VAL A 233 -20.05 -6.52 10.18
N ARG A 234 -20.09 -6.29 8.86
CA ARG A 234 -20.05 -7.38 7.88
C ARG A 234 -18.76 -8.18 7.95
N LEU A 235 -17.63 -7.50 8.09
CA LEU A 235 -16.35 -8.16 8.27
C LEU A 235 -16.31 -8.97 9.57
N GLY A 236 -16.82 -8.45 10.68
CA GLY A 236 -16.91 -9.18 11.94
C GLY A 236 -17.78 -10.44 11.84
N LYS A 237 -18.96 -10.35 11.21
CA LYS A 237 -19.81 -11.51 10.91
C LYS A 237 -19.10 -12.54 10.02
N TYR A 238 -18.35 -12.08 9.02
CA TYR A 238 -17.54 -12.94 8.16
C TYR A 238 -16.44 -13.66 8.95
N VAL A 239 -15.71 -12.96 9.83
CA VAL A 239 -14.65 -13.55 10.65
C VAL A 239 -15.19 -14.64 11.57
N LEU A 240 -16.29 -14.38 12.27
CA LEU A 240 -16.93 -15.37 13.14
C LEU A 240 -17.35 -16.62 12.34
N ARG A 241 -17.99 -16.42 11.18
CA ARG A 241 -18.42 -17.52 10.31
C ARG A 241 -17.23 -18.37 9.82
N ILE A 242 -16.18 -17.74 9.31
CA ILE A 242 -14.99 -18.44 8.81
C ILE A 242 -14.26 -19.16 9.94
N TYR A 243 -14.18 -18.55 11.12
CA TYR A 243 -13.63 -19.20 12.29
C TYR A 243 -14.41 -20.48 12.65
N ASP A 244 -15.75 -20.41 12.67
CA ASP A 244 -16.58 -21.58 12.96
C ASP A 244 -16.39 -22.68 11.90
N GLU A 245 -16.45 -22.32 10.60
CA GLU A 245 -16.25 -23.25 9.48
C GLU A 245 -14.86 -23.92 9.48
N LEU A 246 -13.80 -23.20 9.86
CA LEU A 246 -12.46 -23.76 9.97
C LEU A 246 -12.29 -24.60 11.24
N SER A 247 -12.90 -24.18 12.35
CA SER A 247 -12.81 -24.88 13.65
C SER A 247 -13.51 -26.24 13.66
N GLU A 248 -14.41 -26.49 12.71
CA GLU A 248 -14.98 -27.83 12.48
C GLU A 248 -13.95 -28.84 11.97
N LYS A 249 -12.88 -28.38 11.31
CA LYS A 249 -11.90 -29.23 10.61
C LYS A 249 -10.49 -29.12 11.16
N TYR A 250 -10.15 -27.98 11.75
CA TYR A 250 -8.79 -27.63 12.16
C TYR A 250 -8.81 -26.94 13.52
N ASN A 251 -7.69 -27.02 14.25
CA ASN A 251 -7.52 -26.25 15.48
C ASN A 251 -7.06 -24.82 15.16
N VAL A 252 -7.96 -23.84 15.14
CA VAL A 252 -7.62 -22.43 14.88
C VAL A 252 -7.30 -21.69 16.18
N ASP A 253 -6.02 -21.47 16.47
CA ASP A 253 -5.56 -20.92 17.75
C ASP A 253 -5.07 -19.46 17.67
N LYS A 254 -4.82 -18.95 16.46
CA LYS A 254 -4.24 -17.61 16.23
C LYS A 254 -5.01 -16.84 15.16
N ILE A 255 -5.06 -15.51 15.33
CA ILE A 255 -5.64 -14.61 14.33
C ILE A 255 -4.75 -13.40 14.05
N SER A 256 -4.75 -12.93 12.81
CA SER A 256 -4.13 -11.67 12.41
C SER A 256 -4.98 -10.91 11.42
N PHE A 257 -4.84 -9.59 11.44
CA PHE A 257 -5.57 -8.66 10.60
C PHE A 257 -4.58 -7.85 9.77
N VAL A 258 -4.79 -7.82 8.45
CA VAL A 258 -4.00 -7.04 7.49
C VAL A 258 -4.93 -6.17 6.67
N GLY A 259 -4.87 -4.86 6.87
CA GLY A 259 -5.77 -3.88 6.25
C GLY A 259 -5.04 -2.89 5.35
N HIS A 260 -5.59 -2.63 4.17
CA HIS A 260 -5.14 -1.53 3.30
C HIS A 260 -6.09 -0.35 3.38
N SER A 261 -5.56 0.87 3.56
CA SER A 261 -6.37 2.09 3.49
C SER A 261 -7.57 2.04 4.43
N LEU A 262 -8.79 2.17 3.90
CA LEU A 262 -10.05 2.01 4.66
C LEU A 262 -10.14 0.69 5.44
N GLY A 263 -9.44 -0.35 4.99
CA GLY A 263 -9.40 -1.67 5.62
C GLY A 263 -8.92 -1.66 7.07
N GLY A 264 -7.97 -0.80 7.45
CA GLY A 264 -7.48 -0.69 8.84
C GLY A 264 -8.59 -0.23 9.82
N PRO A 265 -9.23 0.92 9.58
CA PRO A 265 -10.41 1.34 10.34
C PRO A 265 -11.56 0.32 10.32
N THR A 266 -11.82 -0.30 9.17
CA THR A 266 -12.84 -1.36 9.04
C THR A 266 -12.54 -2.58 9.91
N GLN A 267 -11.28 -3.03 9.98
CA GLN A 267 -10.85 -4.13 10.86
C GLN A 267 -10.98 -3.77 12.33
N THR A 268 -10.67 -2.53 12.71
CA THR A 268 -10.87 -2.07 14.09
C THR A 268 -12.33 -2.14 14.49
N MET A 269 -13.22 -1.70 13.60
CA MET A 269 -14.66 -1.81 13.80
C MET A 269 -15.14 -3.27 13.83
N ALA A 270 -14.53 -4.16 13.04
CA ALA A 270 -14.84 -5.59 13.08
C ALA A 270 -14.43 -6.21 14.42
N ILE A 271 -13.24 -5.88 14.94
CA ILE A 271 -12.80 -6.30 16.28
C ILE A 271 -13.79 -5.80 17.35
N HIS A 272 -14.19 -4.52 17.28
CA HIS A 272 -15.21 -3.96 18.16
C HIS A 272 -16.51 -4.79 18.14
N TYR A 273 -16.99 -5.13 16.94
CA TYR A 273 -18.19 -5.94 16.76
C TYR A 273 -18.03 -7.36 17.34
N ILE A 274 -16.90 -8.03 17.04
CA ILE A 274 -16.61 -9.40 17.50
C ILE A 274 -16.65 -9.48 19.02
N VAL A 275 -16.02 -8.53 19.74
CA VAL A 275 -16.01 -8.55 21.21
C VAL A 275 -17.41 -8.40 21.80
N LEU A 276 -18.26 -7.59 21.18
CA LEU A 276 -19.64 -7.39 21.63
C LEU A 276 -20.53 -8.59 21.35
N GLU A 277 -20.32 -9.28 20.23
CA GLU A 277 -21.13 -10.42 19.79
C GLU A 277 -20.68 -11.74 20.43
N ARG A 278 -19.37 -11.95 20.57
CA ARG A 278 -18.75 -13.17 21.07
C ARG A 278 -17.54 -12.84 21.97
N PRO A 279 -17.77 -12.51 23.26
CA PRO A 279 -16.73 -12.06 24.19
C PRO A 279 -15.59 -13.07 24.40
N ASP A 280 -15.91 -14.37 24.34
CA ASP A 280 -14.99 -15.50 24.48
C ASP A 280 -14.08 -15.73 23.26
N PHE A 281 -14.38 -15.10 22.12
CA PHE A 281 -13.63 -15.32 20.87
C PHE A 281 -12.12 -15.09 21.02
N PHE A 282 -11.72 -13.97 21.63
CA PHE A 282 -10.32 -13.61 21.83
C PHE A 282 -9.70 -14.20 23.12
N GLU A 283 -10.44 -15.08 23.80
CA GLU A 283 -9.91 -15.95 24.86
C GLU A 283 -9.47 -17.29 24.26
N ASN A 284 -10.22 -17.78 23.27
CA ASN A 284 -9.93 -19.01 22.53
C ASN A 284 -8.89 -18.81 21.42
N VAL A 285 -8.88 -17.63 20.79
CA VAL A 285 -7.99 -17.32 19.65
C VAL A 285 -7.04 -16.18 20.01
N GLN A 286 -5.74 -16.45 19.92
CA GLN A 286 -4.70 -15.49 20.24
C GLN A 286 -4.53 -14.44 19.13
N PRO A 287 -4.68 -13.13 19.44
CA PRO A 287 -4.35 -12.06 18.50
C PRO A 287 -2.83 -11.93 18.32
N VAL A 288 -2.33 -12.10 17.09
CA VAL A 288 -0.89 -12.04 16.78
C VAL A 288 -0.49 -10.72 16.14
N ASN A 289 -0.91 -10.45 14.91
CA ASN A 289 -0.55 -9.26 14.16
C ASN A 289 -1.79 -8.38 13.84
N PHE A 290 -1.69 -7.08 14.12
CA PHE A 290 -2.57 -6.05 13.56
C PHE A 290 -1.74 -5.13 12.65
N ILE A 291 -1.91 -5.26 11.34
CA ILE A 291 -1.09 -4.61 10.33
C ILE A 291 -1.97 -3.71 9.47
N ALA A 292 -1.58 -2.45 9.33
CA ALA A 292 -2.28 -1.50 8.48
C ALA A 292 -1.31 -0.80 7.51
N LEU A 293 -1.68 -0.78 6.23
CA LEU A 293 -0.90 -0.15 5.16
C LEU A 293 -1.67 1.05 4.61
N ALA A 294 -1.06 2.24 4.69
CA ALA A 294 -1.63 3.50 4.23
C ALA A 294 -3.05 3.77 4.77
N SER A 295 -3.30 3.51 6.07
CA SER A 295 -4.63 3.61 6.68
C SER A 295 -4.90 4.97 7.35
N PRO A 296 -6.04 5.64 7.08
CA PRO A 296 -6.32 6.98 7.58
C PRO A 296 -6.92 7.00 9.01
N PHE A 297 -6.17 6.55 10.02
CA PHE A 297 -6.68 6.41 11.39
C PHE A 297 -7.07 7.73 12.07
N LEU A 298 -6.62 8.88 11.56
CA LEU A 298 -6.98 10.22 12.05
C LEU A 298 -7.99 10.93 11.14
N GLY A 299 -8.54 10.22 10.14
CA GLY A 299 -9.32 10.82 9.06
C GLY A 299 -8.46 11.65 8.10
N VAL A 300 -9.13 12.36 7.18
CA VAL A 300 -8.53 13.17 6.10
C VAL A 300 -9.09 14.61 6.06
N ALA A 301 -9.74 15.05 7.14
CA ALA A 301 -10.59 16.24 7.18
C ALA A 301 -9.90 17.58 6.84
N ASN A 302 -8.58 17.69 7.03
CA ASN A 302 -7.83 18.96 6.89
C ASN A 302 -6.96 19.03 5.60
N ASP A 303 -6.95 17.99 4.76
CA ASP A 303 -6.11 17.89 3.56
C ASP A 303 -6.96 17.82 2.28
N MET A 304 -7.58 18.91 1.84
CA MET A 304 -8.55 18.80 0.75
C MET A 304 -8.38 19.85 -0.34
N PRO A 305 -8.40 19.43 -1.62
CA PRO A 305 -9.65 18.95 -2.21
C PRO A 305 -9.54 17.57 -2.91
N LEU A 306 -10.06 16.50 -2.27
CA LEU A 306 -10.55 15.15 -2.70
C LEU A 306 -9.99 14.45 -3.96
N PHE A 307 -8.98 14.97 -4.66
CA PHE A 307 -9.02 15.13 -6.13
C PHE A 307 -10.25 15.98 -6.50
N VAL A 308 -10.07 17.23 -6.93
CA VAL A 308 -11.12 18.28 -7.06
C VAL A 308 -12.42 17.87 -7.80
N SER A 309 -12.52 16.73 -8.50
CA SER A 309 -13.74 16.36 -9.24
C SER A 309 -14.02 14.87 -9.49
N LEU A 310 -13.72 13.94 -8.60
CA LEU A 310 -14.09 12.52 -8.84
C LEU A 310 -15.21 11.96 -7.93
N GLY A 311 -16.29 12.65 -7.53
CA GLY A 311 -16.98 13.83 -8.07
C GLY A 311 -17.64 14.64 -6.96
N LEU A 312 -17.64 15.97 -7.12
CA LEU A 312 -18.10 17.02 -6.19
C LEU A 312 -19.54 16.83 -5.69
N THR A 313 -19.76 15.97 -4.70
CA THR A 313 -20.67 16.27 -3.58
C THR A 313 -20.45 15.26 -2.47
N ILE A 314 -20.83 15.69 -1.27
CA ILE A 314 -21.11 14.94 -0.04
C ILE A 314 -22.07 13.72 -0.23
N GLY A 315 -22.34 13.30 -1.48
CA GLY A 315 -23.20 12.17 -1.87
C GLY A 315 -22.48 10.98 -2.55
N THR A 316 -21.32 11.15 -3.19
CA THR A 316 -20.70 10.09 -4.03
C THR A 316 -19.98 9.01 -3.22
N PHE A 317 -19.36 9.39 -2.11
CA PHE A 317 -18.67 8.49 -1.17
C PHE A 317 -19.57 7.99 -0.03
N GLY A 318 -20.85 8.35 -0.07
CA GLY A 318 -21.85 7.96 0.92
C GLY A 318 -21.45 8.29 2.36
N ILE A 319 -21.62 7.31 3.24
CA ILE A 319 -21.34 7.43 4.67
C ILE A 319 -19.83 7.42 4.94
N THR A 320 -19.05 6.67 4.16
CA THR A 320 -17.60 6.55 4.34
C THR A 320 -16.87 7.88 4.22
N GLY A 321 -17.22 8.70 3.24
CA GLY A 321 -16.63 10.04 3.09
C GLY A 321 -16.92 10.94 4.30
N ARG A 322 -18.07 10.75 4.97
CA ARG A 322 -18.42 11.49 6.20
C ARG A 322 -17.63 10.99 7.40
N ASP A 323 -17.50 9.68 7.54
CA ASP A 323 -16.71 9.03 8.58
C ASP A 323 -15.25 9.53 8.56
N LEU A 324 -14.65 9.57 7.36
CA LEU A 324 -13.26 9.99 7.15
C LEU A 324 -13.04 11.51 7.29
N THR A 325 -14.10 12.32 7.13
CA THR A 325 -14.03 13.78 7.34
C THR A 325 -14.35 14.20 8.77
N LEU A 326 -14.34 13.25 9.72
CA LEU A 326 -14.60 13.48 11.15
C LEU A 326 -15.98 14.12 11.42
N LYS A 327 -16.92 13.96 10.49
CA LYS A 327 -18.30 14.44 10.65
C LYS A 327 -19.15 13.37 11.31
N HIS A 328 -20.23 13.78 11.98
CA HIS A 328 -21.19 12.83 12.52
C HIS A 328 -21.85 11.98 11.44
N THR A 329 -21.82 10.68 11.67
CA THR A 329 -22.55 9.67 10.93
C THR A 329 -23.99 9.63 11.44
N PRO A 330 -25.01 9.84 10.60
CA PRO A 330 -26.39 9.68 11.03
C PRO A 330 -26.59 8.21 11.43
N LEU A 331 -26.97 7.98 12.69
CA LEU A 331 -27.07 6.66 13.29
C LEU A 331 -28.28 5.92 12.69
N THR A 332 -28.09 5.16 11.61
CA THR A 332 -29.18 4.40 10.95
C THR A 332 -29.43 3.03 11.58
N SER A 333 -28.59 2.60 12.54
CA SER A 333 -28.74 1.35 13.31
C SER A 333 -28.11 1.51 14.71
N THR A 334 -28.39 0.65 15.67
CA THR A 334 -27.71 0.55 16.99
C THR A 334 -26.78 -0.67 17.11
N GLU A 335 -26.74 -1.56 16.11
CA GLU A 335 -25.86 -2.74 16.10
C GLU A 335 -24.36 -2.38 16.07
N GLY A 336 -23.58 -2.88 17.03
CA GLY A 336 -22.13 -2.66 17.09
C GLY A 336 -21.68 -1.31 17.64
N PHE A 337 -22.58 -0.45 18.14
CA PHE A 337 -22.22 0.75 18.91
C PHE A 337 -22.83 0.65 20.32
N ALA A 338 -22.23 -0.16 21.17
CA ALA A 338 -22.49 -0.13 22.60
C ALA A 338 -21.14 0.03 23.30
N THR A 339 -20.85 1.23 23.79
CA THR A 339 -19.86 1.41 24.85
C THR A 339 -20.55 1.14 26.17
N MET A 340 -19.96 0.30 27.01
CA MET A 340 -20.40 0.09 28.39
C MET A 340 -19.84 1.25 29.22
N ASP A 341 -20.71 2.07 29.84
CA ASP A 341 -20.28 2.93 30.94
C ASP A 341 -19.83 2.07 32.13
N SER A 342 -19.11 2.67 33.10
CA SER A 342 -18.74 2.05 34.38
C SER A 342 -19.93 1.40 35.12
N ASP A 343 -21.15 1.84 34.81
CA ASP A 343 -22.42 1.39 35.38
C ASP A 343 -23.22 0.42 34.46
N GLY A 344 -22.63 -0.07 33.37
CA GLY A 344 -23.25 -1.08 32.48
C GLY A 344 -24.42 -0.60 31.60
N LYS A 345 -24.69 0.71 31.51
CA LYS A 345 -25.74 1.27 30.63
C LYS A 345 -25.22 1.54 29.20
N LYS A 346 -25.97 1.09 28.19
CA LYS A 346 -25.71 1.39 26.76
C LYS A 346 -26.01 2.86 26.46
N ARG A 347 -24.98 3.66 26.13
CA ARG A 347 -25.13 5.07 25.73
C ARG A 347 -24.75 5.25 24.26
N SER A 348 -25.60 5.93 23.48
CA SER A 348 -25.27 6.34 22.11
C SER A 348 -24.32 7.54 22.15
N LEU A 349 -23.06 7.33 21.79
CA LEU A 349 -22.07 8.40 21.71
C LEU A 349 -22.31 9.21 20.42
N ARG A 350 -22.66 10.50 20.57
CA ARG A 350 -22.63 11.49 19.48
C ARG A 350 -21.18 11.87 19.15
N ARG A 351 -20.33 10.90 18.80
CA ARG A 351 -18.90 11.10 18.46
C ARG A 351 -18.63 10.58 17.05
N PRO A 352 -17.71 11.19 16.26
CA PRO A 352 -17.29 10.64 14.98
C PRO A 352 -16.73 9.22 15.15
N ILE A 353 -16.98 8.31 14.19
CA ILE A 353 -16.58 6.91 14.34
C ILE A 353 -15.07 6.74 14.55
N MET A 354 -14.26 7.57 13.91
CA MET A 354 -12.79 7.56 14.06
C MET A 354 -12.32 7.79 15.50
N GLU A 355 -13.12 8.52 16.29
CA GLU A 355 -12.86 8.77 17.71
C GLU A 355 -13.24 7.57 18.59
N LEU A 356 -14.15 6.71 18.11
CA LEU A 356 -14.64 5.53 18.82
C LEU A 356 -13.75 4.30 18.59
N LEU A 357 -13.13 4.19 17.42
CA LEU A 357 -12.26 3.06 17.05
C LEU A 357 -11.13 2.76 18.06
N PRO A 358 -10.37 3.75 18.57
CA PRO A 358 -9.30 3.50 19.54
C PRO A 358 -9.77 3.25 20.99
N LEU A 359 -11.08 3.22 21.26
CA LEU A 359 -11.64 3.10 22.61
C LEU A 359 -12.12 1.67 22.90
N SER A 360 -12.35 1.36 24.18
CA SER A 360 -12.97 0.10 24.60
C SER A 360 -14.34 -0.10 23.93
N PRO A 361 -14.73 -1.35 23.61
CA PRO A 361 -14.01 -2.61 23.88
C PRO A 361 -12.86 -2.97 22.91
N ALA A 362 -12.78 -2.34 21.74
CA ALA A 362 -11.76 -2.72 20.73
C ALA A 362 -10.34 -2.48 21.22
N GLN A 363 -10.13 -1.41 22.01
CA GLN A 363 -8.83 -1.06 22.59
C GLN A 363 -8.20 -2.21 23.39
N GLU A 364 -9.00 -2.93 24.18
CA GLU A 364 -8.52 -4.02 25.04
C GLU A 364 -7.97 -5.17 24.20
N ILE A 365 -8.62 -5.50 23.09
CA ILE A 365 -8.11 -6.52 22.17
C ILE A 365 -6.91 -6.01 21.38
N LEU A 366 -6.91 -4.74 20.97
CA LEU A 366 -5.75 -4.12 20.30
C LEU A 366 -4.48 -4.20 21.17
N GLN A 367 -4.61 -4.07 22.49
CA GLN A 367 -3.51 -4.26 23.44
C GLN A 367 -3.03 -5.72 23.50
N LYS A 368 -3.93 -6.70 23.32
CA LYS A 368 -3.60 -8.14 23.31
C LYS A 368 -2.81 -8.58 22.08
N PHE A 369 -2.84 -7.84 20.96
CA PHE A 369 -2.00 -8.18 19.80
C PHE A 369 -0.52 -8.12 20.16
N GLN A 370 0.22 -9.17 19.80
CA GLN A 370 1.66 -9.22 19.99
C GLN A 370 2.36 -8.11 19.18
N ASN A 371 1.92 -7.93 17.93
CA ASN A 371 2.49 -6.97 17.00
C ASN A 371 1.41 -6.02 16.47
N ARG A 372 1.70 -4.71 16.52
CA ARG A 372 0.91 -3.66 15.88
C ARG A 372 1.82 -2.87 14.95
N THR A 373 1.60 -2.96 13.64
CA THR A 373 2.50 -2.39 12.63
C THR A 373 1.76 -1.49 11.65
N LEU A 374 2.31 -0.31 11.42
CA LEU A 374 1.83 0.65 10.42
C LEU A 374 2.86 0.79 9.31
N TYR A 375 2.41 0.63 8.06
CA TYR A 375 3.19 0.96 6.88
C TYR A 375 2.65 2.26 6.29
N ALA A 376 3.51 3.24 6.08
CA ALA A 376 3.14 4.54 5.53
C ALA A 376 4.13 4.99 4.45
N SER A 377 3.63 5.55 3.36
CA SER A 377 4.50 6.17 2.36
C SER A 377 4.96 7.54 2.84
N VAL A 378 6.25 7.85 2.70
CA VAL A 378 6.80 9.17 3.04
C VAL A 378 6.43 10.19 1.97
N LEU A 379 6.45 9.77 0.71
CA LEU A 379 6.21 10.61 -0.46
C LEU A 379 5.09 10.04 -1.32
N HIS A 380 4.52 10.89 -2.16
CA HIS A 380 3.62 10.51 -3.26
C HIS A 380 2.32 9.75 -2.90
N ASP A 381 1.93 9.70 -1.62
CA ASP A 381 0.57 9.31 -1.22
C ASP A 381 -0.30 10.57 -1.06
N GLY A 382 -1.13 10.84 -2.06
CA GLY A 382 -2.09 11.94 -2.05
C GLY A 382 -3.45 11.59 -1.49
N ILE A 383 -3.69 10.32 -1.12
CA ILE A 383 -4.98 9.82 -0.64
C ILE A 383 -4.95 9.73 0.88
N VAL A 384 -3.88 9.14 1.43
CA VAL A 384 -3.68 8.99 2.87
C VAL A 384 -2.33 9.61 3.26
N PRO A 385 -2.35 10.87 3.71
CA PRO A 385 -1.12 11.57 4.10
C PRO A 385 -0.38 10.85 5.22
N LEU A 386 0.95 10.97 5.21
CA LEU A 386 1.85 10.34 6.18
C LEU A 386 1.40 10.53 7.63
N ARG A 387 0.91 11.73 7.99
CA ARG A 387 0.47 12.03 9.36
C ARG A 387 -0.67 11.15 9.85
N THR A 388 -1.59 10.75 8.97
CA THR A 388 -2.73 9.90 9.37
C THR A 388 -2.34 8.43 9.28
N ALA A 389 -1.57 8.04 8.26
CA ALA A 389 -1.03 6.68 8.12
C ALA A 389 -0.09 6.26 9.26
N ALA A 390 0.65 7.21 9.84
CA ALA A 390 1.63 6.95 10.90
C ALA A 390 1.16 7.37 12.30
N LEU A 391 -0.14 7.66 12.51
CA LEU A 391 -0.67 8.12 13.81
C LEU A 391 0.05 9.36 14.37
N LEU A 392 0.26 10.38 13.54
CA LEU A 392 0.77 11.72 13.84
C LEU A 392 2.23 11.81 14.30
N TYR A 393 2.63 11.07 15.33
CA TYR A 393 3.93 11.22 15.98
C TYR A 393 4.99 10.30 15.35
N LEU A 394 6.09 10.87 14.87
CA LEU A 394 7.26 10.18 14.32
C LEU A 394 8.53 10.85 14.87
N ASP A 395 9.65 10.15 14.77
CA ASP A 395 10.96 10.72 15.06
C ASP A 395 11.47 11.50 13.83
N TRP A 396 11.02 12.74 13.69
CA TRP A 396 11.42 13.62 12.60
C TRP A 396 12.92 13.91 12.56
N ARG A 397 13.63 13.85 13.69
CA ARG A 397 15.08 14.11 13.75
C ARG A 397 15.87 12.98 13.11
N SER A 398 15.51 11.74 13.42
CA SER A 398 16.12 10.56 12.78
C SER A 398 15.82 10.53 11.28
N LEU A 399 14.61 10.90 10.87
CA LEU A 399 14.24 11.00 9.45
C LEU A 399 15.03 12.09 8.70
N ALA A 400 15.27 13.24 9.34
CA ALA A 400 16.08 14.32 8.79
C ALA A 400 17.51 13.87 8.48
N LYS A 401 18.12 13.14 9.43
CA LYS A 401 19.49 12.63 9.32
C LYS A 401 19.62 11.62 8.19
N VAL A 402 18.64 10.72 8.05
CA VAL A 402 18.58 9.76 6.92
C VAL A 402 18.42 10.49 5.57
N GLY A 403 17.59 11.53 5.53
CA GLY A 403 17.39 12.35 4.33
C GLY A 403 18.67 13.10 3.89
N GLN A 404 19.47 13.58 4.84
CA GLN A 404 20.76 14.24 4.58
C GLN A 404 21.80 13.25 4.05
N LEU A 405 21.95 12.08 4.68
CA LEU A 405 22.86 11.02 4.25
C LEU A 405 22.54 10.51 2.84
N ARG A 406 21.25 10.43 2.47
CA ARG A 406 20.84 10.09 1.10
C ARG A 406 21.19 11.16 0.08
N HIS A 407 21.05 12.43 0.43
CA HIS A 407 21.47 13.52 -0.45
C HIS A 407 22.99 13.53 -0.66
N GLU A 408 23.76 13.16 0.36
CA GLU A 408 25.22 13.02 0.27
C GLU A 408 25.62 11.84 -0.63
N GLN A 409 24.98 10.68 -0.49
CA GLN A 409 25.20 9.51 -1.36
C GLN A 409 24.75 9.74 -2.81
N GLN A 410 23.68 10.50 -3.03
CA GLN A 410 23.25 10.86 -4.39
C GLN A 410 24.14 11.92 -5.04
N LYS A 411 24.79 12.78 -4.24
CA LYS A 411 25.81 13.71 -4.72
C LYS A 411 27.11 12.99 -5.07
N SER A 412 27.59 12.09 -4.21
CA SER A 412 28.79 11.31 -4.52
C SER A 412 28.64 10.49 -5.81
N ASN A 413 27.48 9.85 -6.02
CA ASN A 413 27.19 9.11 -7.26
C ASN A 413 26.99 10.00 -8.51
N ARG A 414 26.83 11.33 -8.36
CA ARG A 414 26.80 12.29 -9.46
C ARG A 414 28.19 12.82 -9.77
N ASP A 415 28.99 13.10 -8.74
CA ASP A 415 30.35 13.58 -8.87
C ASP A 415 31.28 12.49 -9.46
N ASP A 416 31.01 11.21 -9.21
CA ASP A 416 31.71 10.08 -9.85
C ASP A 416 31.34 9.85 -11.32
N LYS A 417 30.27 10.49 -11.84
CA LYS A 417 29.86 10.43 -13.26
C LYS A 417 30.32 11.63 -14.08
N GLU A 418 30.84 12.69 -13.47
CA GLU A 418 31.31 13.90 -14.15
C GLU A 418 32.84 13.96 -14.32
N ASN A 419 33.58 12.94 -13.89
CA ASN A 419 35.05 12.91 -13.93
C ASN A 419 35.67 11.74 -14.74
N ASP A 420 34.98 11.19 -15.74
CA ASP A 420 35.60 10.24 -16.67
C ASP A 420 35.53 10.74 -18.12
N ASP A 421 36.50 11.59 -18.47
CA ASP A 421 36.86 11.95 -19.84
C ASP A 421 38.40 11.90 -19.96
N THR A 422 38.99 10.76 -20.32
CA THR A 422 40.15 10.60 -21.25
C THR A 422 40.61 9.12 -21.40
N PRO A 423 41.32 8.75 -22.49
CA PRO A 423 41.09 7.49 -23.21
C PRO A 423 42.04 6.31 -22.89
N VAL A 424 41.46 5.11 -23.05
CA VAL A 424 41.97 3.77 -23.42
C VAL A 424 43.50 3.53 -23.44
N ASP A 425 43.94 2.58 -22.60
CA ASP A 425 44.82 1.47 -23.02
C ASP A 425 44.69 0.25 -22.06
N THR A 426 44.72 -0.96 -22.63
CA THR A 426 44.56 -2.29 -21.97
C THR A 426 45.94 -2.92 -21.63
N PRO A 427 46.09 -4.14 -21.06
CA PRO A 427 45.30 -4.95 -20.11
C PRO A 427 46.12 -5.44 -18.88
N GLY A 428 45.48 -5.76 -17.74
CA GLY A 428 46.19 -6.43 -16.64
C GLY A 428 45.35 -6.84 -15.42
N ALA A 429 45.11 -8.15 -15.31
CA ALA A 429 45.04 -8.97 -14.10
C ALA A 429 44.07 -8.64 -12.93
N SER A 430 43.10 -9.56 -12.77
CA SER A 430 42.62 -10.16 -11.50
C SER A 430 41.62 -9.37 -10.62
N PRO A 431 40.73 -10.10 -9.87
CA PRO A 431 39.42 -9.59 -9.47
C PRO A 431 39.40 -8.99 -8.05
N PRO A 432 38.46 -8.08 -7.73
CA PRO A 432 38.11 -7.80 -6.34
C PRO A 432 36.82 -8.53 -5.95
N THR A 433 37.02 -9.54 -5.10
CA THR A 433 36.34 -9.81 -3.83
C THR A 433 34.99 -9.13 -3.55
N GLU A 434 33.99 -9.96 -3.25
CA GLU A 434 32.71 -9.60 -2.64
C GLU A 434 32.87 -8.72 -1.38
N PRO A 435 31.98 -7.74 -1.15
CA PRO A 435 31.69 -7.28 0.20
C PRO A 435 30.37 -7.89 0.68
N SER A 436 30.51 -9.00 1.41
CA SER A 436 29.57 -9.36 2.47
C SER A 436 29.65 -8.32 3.59
N SER A 437 28.53 -7.72 4.01
CA SER A 437 28.18 -7.63 5.44
C SER A 437 26.92 -6.81 5.68
N ASN A 438 25.98 -7.47 6.36
CA ASN A 438 24.90 -6.88 7.16
C ASN A 438 25.39 -5.68 7.99
N THR A 439 24.69 -4.55 7.89
CA THR A 439 24.77 -3.50 8.91
C THR A 439 23.39 -3.28 9.51
N THR A 440 23.10 -4.06 10.55
CA THR A 440 22.07 -3.75 11.56
C THR A 440 22.62 -2.62 12.43
N PHE A 441 22.10 -1.40 12.27
CA PHE A 441 22.42 -0.30 13.18
C PHE A 441 21.47 -0.29 14.37
N MET A 442 21.96 -0.75 15.53
CA MET A 442 21.33 -0.46 16.81
C MET A 442 21.57 1.02 17.15
N SER A 443 20.49 1.81 17.25
CA SER A 443 20.58 3.20 17.69
C SER A 443 20.58 3.29 19.21
N ASN A 444 21.59 3.96 19.75
CA ASN A 444 21.66 4.32 21.17
C ASN A 444 20.45 5.18 21.57
N SER A 445 19.87 4.80 22.71
CA SER A 445 18.76 5.46 23.40
C SER A 445 19.09 6.92 23.72
N ASN A 446 18.34 7.86 23.13
CA ASN A 446 17.86 9.14 23.72
C ASN A 446 17.22 10.05 22.65
N GLY A 447 16.33 9.51 21.82
CA GLY A 447 15.58 10.30 20.85
C GLY A 447 14.21 10.71 21.40
N VAL A 448 14.09 11.94 21.90
CA VAL A 448 12.78 12.55 22.21
C VAL A 448 12.02 12.72 20.90
N THR A 449 10.87 12.07 20.79
CA THR A 449 9.81 12.29 19.79
C THR A 449 9.41 13.76 19.77
N GLY A 450 9.69 14.44 18.65
CA GLY A 450 9.69 15.90 18.58
C GLY A 450 8.59 16.48 17.69
N ILE A 451 7.86 17.43 18.30
CA ILE A 451 7.02 18.54 17.82
C ILE A 451 6.84 18.68 16.29
N ILE A 452 5.56 18.73 15.87
CA ILE A 452 5.10 19.07 14.51
C ILE A 452 5.67 20.45 14.11
N PRO A 453 6.45 20.56 13.01
CA PRO A 453 6.92 21.86 12.52
C PRO A 453 5.73 22.77 12.19
N GLU A 454 5.74 24.03 12.68
CA GLU A 454 4.81 25.04 12.18
C GLU A 454 5.16 25.34 10.72
N ALA A 455 4.25 25.03 9.79
CA ALA A 455 4.41 25.38 8.39
C ALA A 455 4.50 26.91 8.25
N PRO A 456 5.47 27.46 7.49
CA PRO A 456 5.52 28.89 7.24
C PRO A 456 4.27 29.33 6.47
N LEU A 457 3.63 30.41 6.92
CA LEU A 457 2.45 30.98 6.27
C LEU A 457 2.69 31.17 4.76
N ASP A 458 1.87 30.53 3.95
CA ASP A 458 1.80 30.79 2.52
C ASP A 458 1.21 32.21 2.32
N LYS A 459 2.12 33.17 2.09
CA LYS A 459 1.79 34.58 1.86
C LYS A 459 0.94 34.76 0.58
N THR A 460 0.99 33.80 -0.34
CA THR A 460 0.20 33.81 -1.58
C THR A 460 -1.24 33.35 -1.36
N ALA A 461 -1.46 32.34 -0.53
CA ALA A 461 -2.81 31.87 -0.17
C ALA A 461 -3.57 32.86 0.75
N THR A 462 -2.85 33.56 1.64
CA THR A 462 -3.46 34.55 2.55
C THR A 462 -3.86 35.85 1.82
N ALA A 463 -3.07 36.28 0.83
CA ALA A 463 -3.37 37.48 0.04
C ALA A 463 -4.54 37.29 -0.94
N GLN A 464 -4.76 36.07 -1.44
CA GLN A 464 -5.87 35.75 -2.36
C GLN A 464 -7.25 35.79 -1.69
N PHE A 465 -7.32 35.69 -0.36
CA PHE A 465 -8.60 35.68 0.37
C PHE A 465 -9.11 37.09 0.76
N PHE A 466 -8.24 38.12 0.75
CA PHE A 466 -8.62 39.43 1.30
C PHE A 466 -8.81 40.57 0.29
N MET A 467 -8.50 40.44 -1.01
CA MET A 467 -8.78 41.51 -2.00
C MET A 467 -8.99 40.98 -3.45
N PRO A 468 -10.24 40.83 -3.94
CA PRO A 468 -10.50 40.29 -5.27
C PRO A 468 -10.57 41.33 -6.40
N HIS A 469 -10.19 42.59 -6.20
CA HIS A 469 -10.26 43.60 -7.26
C HIS A 469 -9.03 44.52 -7.34
N LYS A 470 -8.48 44.59 -8.57
CA LYS A 470 -7.44 45.50 -9.13
C LYS A 470 -5.99 45.02 -9.06
N MET A 471 -5.49 44.60 -10.22
CA MET A 471 -4.06 44.70 -10.55
C MET A 471 -3.67 46.18 -10.67
N VAL A 472 -2.44 46.53 -10.26
CA VAL A 472 -1.43 47.30 -11.03
C VAL A 472 -0.33 47.86 -10.11
N LYS A 473 0.93 47.72 -10.58
CA LYS A 473 2.18 48.45 -10.29
C LYS A 473 3.11 47.97 -9.17
N TYR A 474 4.18 47.31 -9.63
CA TYR A 474 5.60 47.58 -9.34
C TYR A 474 5.91 48.50 -8.14
N ARG A 475 6.67 47.99 -7.16
CA ARG A 475 8.04 48.50 -6.91
C ARG A 475 8.86 47.61 -5.97
N LYS A 476 10.03 47.23 -6.52
CA LYS A 476 11.32 46.87 -5.92
C LYS A 476 11.40 46.69 -4.40
N TYR A 477 11.70 45.46 -4.03
CA TYR A 477 12.46 45.11 -2.85
C TYR A 477 13.95 45.47 -3.05
N ALA A 478 14.53 46.10 -2.03
CA ALA A 478 15.90 45.98 -1.55
C ALA A 478 15.87 46.61 -0.15
N ARG A 479 16.21 45.91 0.93
CA ARG A 479 17.56 45.48 1.24
C ARG A 479 17.51 44.26 2.15
N ALA A 480 18.28 43.25 1.78
CA ALA A 480 18.75 42.20 2.68
C ALA A 480 19.63 42.80 3.78
N GLN A 481 19.75 42.12 4.91
CA GLN A 481 21.08 41.90 5.45
C GLN A 481 21.13 40.58 6.21
N VAL A 482 22.02 39.72 5.71
CA VAL A 482 22.61 38.59 6.42
C VAL A 482 24.05 39.02 6.77
N THR A 483 24.55 38.46 7.87
CA THR A 483 25.94 38.37 8.37
C THR A 483 26.63 39.61 8.91
N ASP A 484 27.31 39.41 10.05
CA ASP A 484 28.60 40.04 10.30
C ASP A 484 29.65 38.94 10.55
N SER A 485 30.75 39.05 9.82
CA SER A 485 32.03 38.37 10.02
C SER A 485 33.11 39.38 9.63
N LYS A 486 33.90 39.81 10.61
CA LYS A 486 35.13 40.64 10.55
C LYS A 486 36.15 40.11 9.53
N ASN A 487 37.07 40.84 8.87
CA ASN A 487 37.79 42.15 9.02
C ASN A 487 38.57 42.42 7.67
N PRO A 488 39.39 43.50 7.45
CA PRO A 488 39.48 44.85 8.06
C PRO A 488 39.46 46.01 7.03
N ASP A 489 39.32 47.25 7.54
CA ASP A 489 39.94 48.54 7.11
C ASP A 489 38.98 49.75 7.12
N GLY A 490 39.36 50.80 7.88
CA GLY A 490 39.01 52.20 7.57
C GLY A 490 37.93 52.92 8.40
N SER A 491 38.36 53.45 9.56
CA SER A 491 38.04 54.79 10.15
C SER A 491 36.61 55.26 10.54
N SER A 492 36.56 55.81 11.77
CA SER A 492 35.72 56.89 12.35
C SER A 492 34.20 56.67 12.46
N GLU A 493 33.46 57.06 13.51
CA GLU A 493 33.64 57.78 14.79
C GLU A 493 32.30 57.62 15.59
N SER A 494 32.36 57.70 16.93
CA SER A 494 31.33 58.08 17.95
C SER A 494 29.91 57.44 17.96
N ASP A 495 29.20 57.22 19.07
CA ASP A 495 29.37 57.34 20.53
C ASP A 495 28.24 56.49 21.19
N ASP A 496 28.52 55.94 22.38
CA ASP A 496 27.66 55.69 23.57
C ASP A 496 26.21 55.12 23.42
N GLN A 497 25.73 54.13 24.19
CA GLN A 497 25.88 53.89 25.63
C GLN A 497 25.31 52.49 26.02
N GLU A 498 25.84 51.96 27.12
CA GLU A 498 25.62 50.64 27.74
C GLU A 498 24.16 50.31 28.13
N PHE A 499 23.80 49.02 28.15
CA PHE A 499 23.42 48.31 29.40
C PHE A 499 23.40 46.78 29.19
N THR A 500 23.71 46.09 30.29
CA THR A 500 24.31 44.77 30.45
C THR A 500 23.33 43.58 30.43
N SER A 501 23.88 42.41 30.06
CA SER A 501 23.24 41.09 29.95
C SER A 501 22.84 40.46 31.31
N PRO A 502 22.12 39.32 31.29
CA PRO A 502 22.87 38.09 31.60
C PRO A 502 22.53 36.85 30.76
N SER A 503 23.61 36.17 30.37
CA SER A 503 23.85 34.72 30.34
C SER A 503 23.00 33.77 29.48
N LYS A 504 23.60 33.42 28.33
CA LYS A 504 23.92 32.05 27.84
C LYS A 504 22.93 30.92 28.12
N ILE A 505 22.26 30.45 27.07
CA ILE A 505 22.13 29.02 26.77
C ILE A 505 22.43 28.83 25.27
N ASN A 506 23.49 28.10 24.96
CA ASN A 506 23.82 27.64 23.61
C ASN A 506 22.74 26.68 23.11
N GLN A 507 22.11 26.97 21.97
CA GLN A 507 21.49 25.96 21.12
C GLN A 507 21.88 26.25 19.67
N GLU A 508 22.80 25.44 19.15
CA GLU A 508 22.95 25.26 17.71
C GLU A 508 21.71 24.54 17.19
N GLU A 509 20.69 25.31 16.79
CA GLU A 509 19.61 24.80 15.98
C GLU A 509 20.13 24.56 14.55
N ALA A 510 20.43 23.31 14.24
CA ALA A 510 20.53 22.86 12.85
C ALA A 510 19.21 23.21 12.15
N LYS A 511 19.26 24.15 11.19
CA LYS A 511 18.13 24.52 10.33
C LYS A 511 17.59 23.26 9.64
N PHE A 512 16.50 22.74 10.17
CA PHE A 512 15.77 21.60 9.65
C PHE A 512 14.87 22.05 8.50
N ASN A 513 15.07 21.48 7.31
CA ASN A 513 14.12 21.59 6.21
C ASN A 513 13.23 20.32 6.23
N PRO A 514 11.96 20.40 6.65
CA PRO A 514 11.06 19.27 6.53
C PRO A 514 10.98 18.80 5.07
N PRO A 515 10.76 17.49 4.82
CA PRO A 515 10.43 17.02 3.48
C PRO A 515 9.29 17.89 2.95
N ARG A 516 9.44 18.41 1.71
CA ARG A 516 8.39 19.20 1.08
C ARG A 516 7.10 18.38 1.15
N GLU A 517 6.07 18.91 1.82
CA GLU A 517 4.76 18.27 1.87
C GLU A 517 4.40 17.86 0.44
N ALA A 518 4.06 16.58 0.25
CA ALA A 518 3.62 16.10 -1.04
C ALA A 518 2.39 16.92 -1.42
N SER A 519 2.54 17.86 -2.35
CA SER A 519 1.42 18.67 -2.83
C SER A 519 0.34 17.70 -3.31
N THR A 520 -0.84 17.78 -2.69
CA THR A 520 -1.97 16.89 -2.98
C THR A 520 -2.39 16.95 -4.45
N ILE A 521 -2.22 18.11 -5.09
CA ILE A 521 -2.42 18.31 -6.54
C ILE A 521 -1.36 17.57 -7.36
N LEU A 522 -0.09 17.63 -6.96
CA LEU A 522 0.98 16.88 -7.63
C LEU A 522 0.80 15.38 -7.44
N ALA A 523 0.39 14.91 -6.26
CA ALA A 523 0.10 13.51 -6.02
C ALA A 523 -1.10 13.03 -6.87
N ALA A 524 -2.17 13.83 -6.96
CA ALA A 524 -3.33 13.60 -7.82
C ALA A 524 -2.99 13.52 -9.33
N LEU A 525 -2.20 14.46 -9.84
CA LEU A 525 -1.68 14.42 -11.21
C LEU A 525 -0.77 13.22 -11.42
N SER A 526 0.01 12.86 -10.40
CA SER A 526 0.92 11.73 -10.45
C SER A 526 0.18 10.40 -10.56
N VAL A 527 -0.97 10.19 -9.92
CA VAL A 527 -1.79 8.96 -10.11
C VAL A 527 -2.21 8.77 -11.58
N ILE A 528 -2.56 9.87 -12.26
CA ILE A 528 -2.96 9.86 -13.68
C ILE A 528 -1.76 9.65 -14.62
N THR A 529 -0.57 10.07 -14.20
CA THR A 529 0.65 10.09 -15.03
C THR A 529 1.75 9.17 -14.49
N SER A 530 1.39 8.22 -13.63
CA SER A 530 2.36 7.39 -12.93
C SER A 530 3.16 6.54 -13.92
N PRO A 531 4.50 6.63 -13.89
CA PRO A 531 5.32 5.84 -14.79
C PRO A 531 5.17 4.36 -14.40
N LEU A 532 4.95 3.51 -15.40
CA LEU A 532 4.98 2.07 -15.21
C LEU A 532 6.42 1.62 -14.88
N PRO A 533 6.60 0.55 -14.08
CA PRO A 533 7.89 -0.09 -13.93
C PRO A 533 8.50 -0.43 -15.29
N THR A 534 9.78 -0.06 -15.49
CA THR A 534 10.50 -0.42 -16.72
C THR A 534 10.83 -1.92 -16.69
N GLN A 535 11.13 -2.49 -17.86
CA GLN A 535 11.57 -3.89 -17.92
C GLN A 535 12.86 -4.12 -17.12
N GLU A 536 13.79 -3.16 -17.13
CA GLU A 536 15.00 -3.22 -16.29
C GLU A 536 14.65 -3.28 -14.80
N TYR A 537 13.70 -2.46 -14.34
CA TYR A 537 13.22 -2.47 -12.97
C TYR A 537 12.59 -3.82 -12.56
N ILE A 538 11.82 -4.42 -13.47
CA ILE A 538 11.18 -5.72 -13.25
C ILE A 538 12.22 -6.83 -13.18
N LYS A 539 13.20 -6.81 -14.09
CA LYS A 539 14.23 -7.84 -14.29
C LYS A 539 15.33 -7.84 -13.24
N TYR A 540 15.75 -6.67 -12.78
CA TYR A 540 16.92 -6.52 -11.92
C TYR A 540 16.54 -5.89 -10.59
N PRO A 541 16.28 -6.70 -9.54
CA PRO A 541 15.93 -6.21 -8.21
C PRO A 541 16.93 -5.18 -7.65
N ASN A 542 18.22 -5.31 -7.99
CA ASN A 542 19.30 -4.42 -7.58
C ASN A 542 19.16 -2.98 -8.13
N THR A 543 18.37 -2.78 -9.18
CA THR A 543 18.13 -1.44 -9.77
C THR A 543 16.98 -0.69 -9.11
N ARG A 544 16.22 -1.35 -8.22
CA ARG A 544 15.04 -0.76 -7.59
C ARG A 544 15.45 0.32 -6.60
N THR A 545 14.83 1.50 -6.69
CA THR A 545 15.11 2.62 -5.80
C THR A 545 14.20 2.66 -4.57
N ASP A 546 13.07 1.94 -4.61
CA ASP A 546 12.08 1.90 -3.54
C ASP A 546 12.66 1.19 -2.31
N SER A 547 12.45 1.76 -1.13
CA SER A 547 13.14 1.32 0.08
C SER A 547 12.34 1.57 1.35
N ILE A 548 12.59 0.72 2.36
CA ILE A 548 12.21 1.04 3.74
C ILE A 548 13.20 2.09 4.25
N VAL A 549 12.69 3.26 4.64
CA VAL A 549 13.52 4.39 5.08
C VAL A 549 13.53 4.57 6.59
N HIS A 550 12.56 3.95 7.26
CA HIS A 550 12.39 4.00 8.70
C HIS A 550 11.65 2.76 9.17
N ASP A 551 12.13 2.16 10.24
CA ASP A 551 11.47 1.05 10.91
C ASP A 551 11.82 1.11 12.39
N ARG A 552 10.84 1.45 13.23
CA ARG A 552 11.04 1.63 14.67
C ARG A 552 9.79 1.33 15.48
N LEU A 553 10.00 0.85 16.70
CA LEU A 553 8.97 0.76 17.75
C LEU A 553 8.82 2.10 18.48
N TYR A 554 7.59 2.58 18.57
CA TYR A 554 7.20 3.78 19.29
C TYR A 554 6.46 3.38 20.56
N HIS A 555 6.98 3.81 21.71
CA HIS A 555 6.42 3.44 23.02
C HIS A 555 5.52 4.54 23.59
N PRO A 556 4.51 4.20 24.42
CA PRO A 556 3.63 5.19 25.04
C PRO A 556 4.37 6.26 25.87
N SER A 557 5.51 5.91 26.47
CA SER A 557 6.38 6.82 27.23
C SER A 557 7.04 7.89 26.35
N GLU A 558 7.08 7.68 25.04
CA GLU A 558 7.61 8.62 24.05
C GLU A 558 6.49 9.51 23.48
N LEU A 559 5.31 9.61 24.07
CA LEU A 559 4.30 10.55 23.58
C LEU A 559 4.61 11.98 24.07
N PRO A 560 4.62 12.99 23.18
CA PRO A 560 4.78 14.38 23.61
C PRO A 560 3.52 14.86 24.35
N PRO A 561 3.64 15.93 25.17
CA PRO A 561 2.48 16.53 25.80
C PRO A 561 1.51 17.09 24.75
N PRO A 562 0.18 17.08 25.02
CA PRO A 562 -0.82 17.55 24.07
C PRO A 562 -0.58 19.01 23.65
N HIS A 563 -0.47 19.25 22.35
CA HIS A 563 -0.12 20.56 21.81
C HIS A 563 -1.28 21.56 21.86
N TYR A 564 -2.53 21.09 21.78
CA TYR A 564 -3.73 21.94 21.74
C TYR A 564 -4.42 22.17 23.11
N GLU A 565 -3.83 21.74 24.22
CA GLU A 565 -4.42 21.93 25.56
C GLU A 565 -4.26 23.36 26.12
N SER A 566 -3.13 24.03 25.87
CA SER A 566 -2.77 25.29 26.54
C SER A 566 -2.64 26.51 25.61
N ARG A 567 -3.45 26.61 24.54
CA ARG A 567 -3.38 27.74 23.58
C ARG A 567 -4.36 28.88 23.92
N PRO A 568 -3.92 30.15 23.87
CA PRO A 568 -4.76 31.30 24.21
C PRO A 568 -5.90 31.50 23.21
N PHE A 569 -7.04 32.00 23.71
CA PHE A 569 -8.33 32.07 23.00
C PHE A 569 -8.28 32.76 21.63
N TYR A 570 -7.41 33.77 21.46
CA TYR A 570 -7.30 34.49 20.19
C TYR A 570 -6.73 33.62 19.05
N LYS A 571 -5.88 32.61 19.35
CA LYS A 571 -5.38 31.68 18.32
C LYS A 571 -6.51 30.79 17.76
N LYS A 572 -7.48 30.39 18.60
CA LYS A 572 -8.68 29.61 18.20
C LYS A 572 -9.55 30.31 17.16
N ILE A 573 -9.52 31.63 17.13
CA ILE A 573 -10.29 32.45 16.19
C ILE A 573 -9.53 32.66 14.87
N ILE A 574 -8.19 32.68 14.94
CA ILE A 574 -7.31 32.98 13.79
C ILE A 574 -7.03 31.73 12.94
N TYR A 575 -7.03 30.53 13.53
CA TYR A 575 -6.71 29.28 12.83
C TYR A 575 -7.99 28.44 12.56
N PRO A 576 -8.59 28.53 11.35
CA PRO A 576 -9.90 27.94 11.05
C PRO A 576 -9.96 26.39 11.15
N ASN A 577 -8.82 25.70 11.24
CA ASN A 577 -8.74 24.23 11.32
C ASN A 577 -8.35 23.71 12.73
N GLU A 578 -8.26 24.57 13.75
CA GLU A 578 -7.77 24.18 15.08
C GLU A 578 -8.60 23.07 15.74
N SER A 579 -9.93 23.12 15.65
CA SER A 579 -10.81 22.10 16.24
C SER A 579 -10.59 20.71 15.64
N ASN A 580 -10.41 20.63 14.31
CA ASN A 580 -10.14 19.35 13.64
C ASN A 580 -8.73 18.84 13.97
N ASN A 581 -7.72 19.72 13.99
CA ASN A 581 -6.36 19.34 14.35
C ASN A 581 -6.27 18.83 15.81
N LYS A 582 -7.00 19.49 16.72
CA LYS A 582 -7.14 19.04 18.10
C LYS A 582 -7.79 17.66 18.19
N LEU A 583 -8.89 17.45 17.46
CA LEU A 583 -9.54 16.13 17.41
C LEU A 583 -8.61 15.06 16.84
N GLN A 584 -7.83 15.36 15.80
CA GLN A 584 -6.84 14.44 15.25
C GLN A 584 -5.74 14.10 16.25
N GLU A 585 -5.27 15.08 17.03
CA GLU A 585 -4.33 14.86 18.13
C GLU A 585 -4.93 13.95 19.22
N GLU A 586 -6.15 14.21 19.66
CA GLU A 586 -6.85 13.40 20.67
C GLU A 586 -7.04 11.94 20.21
N ILE A 587 -7.38 11.74 18.94
CA ILE A 587 -7.47 10.40 18.33
C ILE A 587 -6.09 9.74 18.30
N ALA A 588 -5.05 10.45 17.86
CA ALA A 588 -3.68 9.93 17.78
C ALA A 588 -3.16 9.49 19.16
N ILE A 589 -3.38 10.31 20.19
CA ILE A 589 -3.05 9.98 21.58
C ILE A 589 -3.82 8.75 22.03
N SER A 590 -5.12 8.66 21.74
CA SER A 590 -5.96 7.52 22.13
C SER A 590 -5.47 6.19 21.57
N TRP A 591 -4.94 6.19 20.35
CA TRP A 591 -4.31 5.03 19.72
C TRP A 591 -2.97 4.62 20.35
N GLN A 592 -2.22 5.54 20.94
CA GLN A 592 -0.82 5.30 21.31
C GLN A 592 -0.57 5.30 22.82
N LYS A 593 -1.45 5.90 23.62
CA LYS A 593 -1.25 6.09 25.07
C LYS A 593 -1.13 4.80 25.88
N SER A 594 -1.61 3.68 25.35
CA SER A 594 -1.69 2.40 26.07
C SER A 594 -1.03 1.24 25.32
N MET A 595 -0.43 1.48 24.15
CA MET A 595 0.11 0.42 23.31
C MET A 595 1.27 0.87 22.43
N THR A 596 2.29 0.03 22.32
CA THR A 596 3.45 0.24 21.43
C THR A 596 3.08 -0.06 19.98
N TRP A 597 3.58 0.78 19.05
CA TRP A 597 3.37 0.63 17.60
C TRP A 597 4.70 0.57 16.85
N ARG A 598 4.88 -0.43 15.98
CA ARG A 598 5.95 -0.42 14.98
C ARG A 598 5.50 0.45 13.81
N LYS A 599 6.32 1.43 13.41
CA LYS A 599 6.02 2.30 12.27
C LYS A 599 7.11 2.11 11.23
N VAL A 600 6.70 1.65 10.06
CA VAL A 600 7.54 1.39 8.91
C VAL A 600 7.22 2.43 7.85
N LEU A 601 8.21 3.26 7.50
CA LEU A 601 8.05 4.24 6.45
C LEU A 601 8.73 3.76 5.17
N VAL A 602 8.02 3.91 4.06
CA VAL A 602 8.44 3.43 2.75
C VAL A 602 8.56 4.62 1.80
N ASP A 603 9.61 4.61 0.99
CA ASP A 603 9.78 5.54 -0.12
C ASP A 603 9.40 4.81 -1.42
N LEU A 604 8.30 5.25 -2.03
CA LEU A 604 7.69 4.63 -3.21
C LEU A 604 7.56 5.64 -4.34
N LYS A 605 7.67 5.16 -5.58
CA LYS A 605 7.29 5.94 -6.78
C LYS A 605 5.83 6.44 -6.74
N PRO A 606 5.50 7.45 -7.58
CA PRO A 606 4.13 7.94 -7.79
C PRO A 606 3.04 6.86 -7.86
N ASP A 607 1.84 7.24 -7.40
CA ASP A 607 0.74 6.32 -7.04
C ASP A 607 1.07 5.39 -5.85
N ALA A 608 1.79 5.93 -4.87
CA ALA A 608 2.23 5.20 -3.68
C ALA A 608 1.09 4.49 -2.94
N HIS A 609 -0.11 5.10 -2.92
CA HIS A 609 -1.29 4.56 -2.24
C HIS A 609 -1.72 3.18 -2.76
N ASN A 610 -1.69 2.99 -4.09
CA ASN A 610 -2.01 1.71 -4.72
C ASN A 610 -0.79 0.82 -4.82
N ASN A 611 0.40 1.41 -5.00
CA ASN A 611 1.65 0.67 -5.07
C ASN A 611 1.94 -0.11 -3.80
N ILE A 612 1.72 0.47 -2.61
CA ILE A 612 2.08 -0.12 -1.31
C ILE A 612 1.52 -1.54 -1.06
N VAL A 613 0.49 -1.95 -1.80
CA VAL A 613 -0.14 -3.27 -1.71
C VAL A 613 0.01 -4.12 -2.98
N VAL A 614 0.66 -3.58 -4.01
CA VAL A 614 0.91 -4.25 -5.29
C VAL A 614 -0.38 -4.82 -5.91
N ARG A 615 -1.35 -3.95 -6.24
CA ARG A 615 -2.65 -4.39 -6.79
C ARG A 615 -2.51 -5.26 -8.05
N ARG A 616 -1.55 -4.92 -8.91
CA ARG A 616 -1.18 -5.70 -10.09
C ARG A 616 0.33 -5.93 -10.05
N ARG A 617 0.74 -7.20 -10.17
CA ARG A 617 2.12 -7.64 -9.96
C ARG A 617 3.16 -6.77 -10.66
N PHE A 618 3.00 -6.51 -11.96
CA PHE A 618 3.99 -5.74 -12.73
C PHE A 618 3.73 -4.24 -12.82
N VAL A 619 2.50 -3.78 -12.63
CA VAL A 619 2.17 -2.34 -12.69
C VAL A 619 2.50 -1.65 -11.37
N ASN A 620 2.30 -2.36 -10.26
CA ASN A 620 2.46 -1.82 -8.91
C ASN A 620 3.68 -2.41 -8.19
N LEU A 621 4.65 -2.97 -8.93
CA LEU A 621 5.82 -3.67 -8.37
C LEU A 621 6.66 -2.80 -7.43
N PHE A 622 6.56 -1.47 -7.55
CA PHE A 622 7.20 -0.50 -6.64
C PHE A 622 6.95 -0.81 -5.16
N GLY A 623 5.74 -1.26 -4.79
CA GLY A 623 5.43 -1.59 -3.41
C GLY A 623 5.83 -2.99 -2.95
N ASN A 624 6.49 -3.80 -3.80
CA ASN A 624 7.03 -5.10 -3.38
C ASN A 624 7.91 -4.95 -2.14
N VAL A 625 8.68 -3.87 -2.03
CA VAL A 625 9.51 -3.60 -0.84
C VAL A 625 8.69 -3.57 0.46
N ALA A 626 7.48 -2.99 0.43
CA ALA A 626 6.59 -2.93 1.60
C ALA A 626 5.95 -4.29 1.88
N VAL A 627 5.40 -4.93 0.84
CA VAL A 627 4.71 -6.23 0.96
C VAL A 627 5.66 -7.33 1.40
N ARG A 628 6.86 -7.41 0.79
CA ARG A 628 7.91 -8.37 1.15
C ARG A 628 8.36 -8.17 2.59
N HIS A 629 8.72 -6.94 2.98
CA HIS A 629 9.11 -6.64 4.35
C HIS A 629 8.03 -7.04 5.35
N MET A 630 6.76 -6.76 5.05
CA MET A 630 5.62 -7.14 5.89
C MET A 630 5.45 -8.67 6.01
N ALA A 631 5.46 -9.37 4.88
CA ALA A 631 5.30 -10.81 4.86
C ALA A 631 6.43 -11.52 5.63
N GLU A 632 7.69 -11.18 5.34
CA GLU A 632 8.86 -11.78 5.99
C GLU A 632 8.93 -11.45 7.48
N THR A 633 8.64 -10.20 7.86
CA THR A 633 8.71 -9.77 9.27
C THR A 633 7.66 -10.41 10.16
N HIS A 634 6.44 -10.60 9.64
CA HIS A 634 5.28 -10.98 10.46
C HIS A 634 4.82 -12.42 10.28
N PHE A 635 5.19 -13.05 9.17
CA PHE A 635 4.75 -14.39 8.79
C PHE A 635 5.91 -15.29 8.32
N GLY A 636 7.13 -14.74 8.18
CA GLY A 636 8.34 -15.53 8.00
C GLY A 636 8.86 -16.11 9.31
N GLY A 637 9.57 -17.22 9.20
CA GLY A 637 10.28 -17.90 10.29
C GLY A 637 11.47 -17.07 10.75
N LYS A 638 11.80 -17.20 12.02
CA LYS A 638 12.94 -16.51 12.63
C LYS A 638 14.24 -17.26 12.47
#